data_AF-E4UQG3-F1
#
_entry.id   AF-E4UQG3-F1
#
_cell.length_a   1.000
_cell.length_b   1.000
_cell.length_c   1.000
_cell.angle_alpha   90.00
_cell.angle_beta   90.00
_cell.angle_gamma   90.00
#
_symmetry.space_group_name_H-M   'P 1'
#
loop_
_entity.id
_entity.type
_entity.pdbx_description
1 polymer ?
#
loop_
_entity_poly.entity_id
_entity_poly.type
_entity_poly.pdbx_seq_one_letter_code
_entity_poly.pdbx_strand_id
1 'polypeptide(L)'
;MVSSFIATTLAVGHNAVKSILFRIAGVCLQIGVFKLFSLLASAKNAFTAYLMFTEDYIQRTLFVFSRGFTHQSILVFCFTMLLLTSGLYDTLLWGLDFPGYISIKRNVTASTLKGHLLKRPGYVVFSSTRPEDFDTLDRHFTDSMNANLFQSNLNFSLTGNVDLGKPEPVPPTQKFNLAKNIGPRIWLDNEGFSVSPDTYVTTSSISNLETKEYYICPWVPLTEGESASWECSFDNIHADQLARTPLGQPEIHWDDVTDQNYLSEYMRANREDNPWSFLGTGGDTAMMKQMFTVTKGRRRHTFLENAMKISAVYDHEQPFPRDSVYDLVKRSWSLDPAQWDDPYITKITEKIQHGVSNNTSFQFGSVQKSGNNTVVQFHYEYLNLLATKDVVVFSLFRISLVNITLIRSDTLPEPVKPLEACDHYYHNRATGGKVYGTSCYEQGKTNKTGARFFGQIDSSSVLVIGGTLGDGSTNVSSVALNQRGFEWAANNSEKLDNLVLSRGYIMAINPGLVTLETSKVQAAMSPLQVLLVILPIIFCAAVWVWLWLLVDPHYSNSLLANLYATTNIGDTDTSADPGYIHKMPDIGFVTNDGKVQMATSTGVFIHSHSETVGKVNMEQQQTDPRGVYAPIQNP
;
A
#
# COMPACT_ATOMS: atom_id res chain seq x y z
N MET A 1 27.75 2.46 4.12
CA MET A 1 28.17 3.41 5.18
C MET A 1 26.91 3.78 5.96
N VAL A 2 26.76 3.24 7.17
CA VAL A 2 25.54 3.39 7.99
C VAL A 2 25.51 4.81 8.52
N SER A 3 24.72 5.68 7.89
CA SER A 3 24.58 7.08 8.32
C SER A 3 23.88 7.13 9.67
N SER A 4 24.55 7.70 10.66
CA SER A 4 24.09 7.90 12.03
C SER A 4 23.04 9.02 12.11
N PHE A 5 21.90 8.84 11.46
CA PHE A 5 20.72 9.68 11.64
C PHE A 5 19.90 9.14 12.80
N ILE A 6 19.55 10.00 13.76
CA ILE A 6 18.70 9.64 14.88
C ILE A 6 17.25 9.71 14.38
N ALA A 7 16.56 8.56 14.40
CA ALA A 7 15.14 8.50 14.07
C ALA A 7 14.34 9.21 15.17
N THR A 8 13.59 10.24 14.79
CA THR A 8 12.67 10.92 15.71
C THR A 8 11.33 10.18 15.72
N THR A 9 10.74 9.97 16.89
CA THR A 9 9.47 9.22 17.09
C THR A 9 8.22 9.94 16.61
N LEU A 10 8.38 10.98 15.79
CA LEU A 10 7.39 12.01 15.55
C LEU A 10 6.86 11.96 14.10
N ALA A 11 5.53 11.93 13.95
CA ALA A 11 4.84 11.64 12.70
C ALA A 11 4.82 12.83 11.70
N VAL A 12 4.57 12.52 10.41
CA VAL A 12 4.76 13.35 9.19
C VAL A 12 4.06 14.73 9.14
N GLY A 13 3.29 15.15 10.15
CA GLY A 13 2.77 16.53 10.27
C GLY A 13 3.80 17.59 10.74
N HIS A 14 5.10 17.31 10.65
CA HIS A 14 6.13 17.86 11.55
C HIS A 14 7.03 18.98 11.00
N ASN A 15 6.63 19.70 9.95
CA ASN A 15 7.21 21.05 9.73
C ASN A 15 6.87 21.99 10.90
N ALA A 16 5.72 21.81 11.55
CA ALA A 16 5.31 22.62 12.69
C ALA A 16 6.23 22.44 13.92
N VAL A 17 6.57 21.20 14.29
CA VAL A 17 7.40 20.96 15.48
C VAL A 17 8.86 21.34 15.27
N LYS A 18 9.44 21.03 14.10
CA LYS A 18 10.78 21.54 13.73
C LYS A 18 10.80 23.06 13.73
N SER A 19 9.78 23.70 13.16
CA SER A 19 9.62 25.16 13.17
C SER A 19 9.59 25.72 14.60
N ILE A 20 8.80 25.12 15.51
CA ILE A 20 8.74 25.53 16.92
C ILE A 20 10.11 25.38 17.59
N LEU A 21 10.79 24.24 17.42
CA LEU A 21 12.09 24.00 18.05
C LEU A 21 13.17 24.95 17.53
N PHE A 22 13.23 25.19 16.22
CA PHE A 22 14.19 26.12 15.62
C PHE A 22 13.89 27.56 16.04
N ARG A 23 12.61 27.93 16.15
CA ARG A 23 12.20 29.24 16.63
C ARG A 23 12.56 29.45 18.09
N ILE A 24 12.36 28.44 18.95
CA ILE A 24 12.78 28.47 20.35
C ILE A 24 14.29 28.67 20.44
N ALA A 25 15.08 27.90 19.68
CA ALA A 25 16.54 28.04 19.67
C ALA A 25 16.98 29.45 19.21
N GLY A 26 16.35 30.00 18.16
CA GLY A 26 16.62 31.36 17.68
C GLY A 26 16.26 32.44 18.72
N VAL A 27 15.10 32.33 19.36
CA VAL A 27 14.68 33.25 20.44
C VAL A 27 15.62 33.15 21.64
N CYS A 28 15.99 31.94 22.07
CA CYS A 28 16.97 31.74 23.13
C CYS A 28 18.33 32.35 22.77
N LEU A 29 18.78 32.22 21.52
CA LEU A 29 20.01 32.86 21.08
C LEU A 29 19.93 34.39 21.16
N GLN A 30 18.84 34.99 20.69
CA GLN A 30 18.62 36.44 20.75
C GLN A 30 18.62 36.95 22.20
N ILE A 31 17.91 36.26 23.09
CA ILE A 31 17.88 36.59 24.52
C ILE A 31 19.27 36.42 25.13
N GLY A 32 19.97 35.34 24.80
CA GLY A 32 21.34 35.08 25.25
C GLY A 32 22.31 36.17 24.81
N VAL A 33 22.23 36.63 23.55
CA VAL A 33 23.02 37.75 23.03
C VAL A 33 22.70 39.04 23.81
N PHE A 34 21.42 39.36 24.00
CA PHE A 34 21.02 40.54 24.79
C PHE A 34 21.58 40.51 26.21
N LYS A 35 21.45 39.38 26.90
CA LYS A 35 21.96 39.23 28.27
C LYS A 35 23.50 39.23 28.30
N LEU A 36 24.18 38.66 27.30
CA LEU A 36 25.64 38.68 27.23
C LEU A 36 26.16 40.11 27.10
N PHE A 37 25.56 40.90 26.21
CA PHE A 37 25.95 42.29 26.03
C PHE A 37 25.62 43.16 27.24
N SER A 38 24.55 42.86 27.96
CA SER A 38 24.24 43.48 29.25
C SER A 38 25.33 43.21 30.31
N LEU A 39 25.85 41.97 30.37
CA LEU A 39 26.97 41.62 31.25
C LEU A 39 28.27 42.36 30.85
N LEU A 40 28.55 42.44 29.55
CA LEU A 40 29.70 43.19 29.03
C LEU A 40 29.58 44.70 29.28
N ALA A 41 28.37 45.25 29.21
CA ALA A 41 28.11 46.66 29.50
C ALA A 41 28.32 46.96 30.99
N SER A 42 27.89 46.07 31.90
CA SER A 42 28.15 46.18 33.33
C SER A 42 29.65 46.12 33.64
N ALA A 43 30.37 45.11 33.13
CA ALA A 43 31.80 44.95 33.38
C ALA A 43 32.65 46.16 32.93
N LYS A 44 32.12 46.99 32.02
CA LYS A 44 32.79 48.15 31.46
C LYS A 44 32.13 49.48 31.83
N ASN A 45 31.23 49.47 32.83
CA ASN A 45 30.51 50.64 33.33
C ASN A 45 29.84 51.47 32.22
N ALA A 46 29.29 50.80 31.22
CA ALA A 46 28.75 51.38 29.99
C ALA A 46 27.21 51.44 30.00
N PHE A 47 26.62 52.07 31.02
CA PHE A 47 25.16 52.11 31.19
C PHE A 47 24.41 52.71 29.99
N THR A 48 24.94 53.77 29.37
CA THR A 48 24.34 54.36 28.16
C THR A 48 24.29 53.38 26.99
N ALA A 49 25.29 52.50 26.84
CA ALA A 49 25.28 51.47 25.81
C ALA A 49 24.20 50.41 26.10
N TYR A 50 24.03 50.05 27.37
CA TYR A 50 22.97 49.14 27.81
C TYR A 50 21.56 49.68 27.47
N LEU A 51 21.30 50.96 27.74
CA LEU A 51 20.03 51.60 27.38
C LEU A 51 19.78 51.58 25.86
N MET A 52 20.84 51.77 25.07
CA MET A 52 20.74 51.72 23.61
C MET A 52 20.43 50.31 23.07
N PHE A 53 20.60 49.23 23.85
CA PHE A 53 20.23 47.88 23.43
C PHE A 53 18.71 47.67 23.33
N THR A 54 17.90 48.49 24.02
CA THR A 54 16.44 48.42 23.95
C THR A 54 15.83 49.32 22.87
N GLU A 55 16.60 50.26 22.36
CA GLU A 55 16.18 51.20 21.31
C GLU A 55 16.07 50.53 19.94
N ASP A 56 15.42 51.20 18.98
CA ASP A 56 15.27 50.69 17.62
C ASP A 56 16.59 50.77 16.81
N TYR A 57 16.61 50.12 15.64
CA TYR A 57 17.81 50.03 14.80
C TYR A 57 18.30 51.40 14.30
N ILE A 58 17.39 52.36 14.05
CA ILE A 58 17.76 53.70 13.56
C ILE A 58 18.47 54.45 14.68
N GLN A 59 17.91 54.45 15.89
CA GLN A 59 18.51 55.12 17.05
C GLN A 59 19.87 54.54 17.44
N ARG A 60 20.03 53.20 17.40
CA ARG A 60 21.33 52.54 17.61
C ARG A 60 22.38 53.00 16.59
N THR A 61 21.97 53.12 15.33
CA THR A 61 22.84 53.55 14.23
C THR A 61 23.26 55.00 14.41
N LEU A 62 22.32 55.90 14.73
CA LEU A 62 22.60 57.29 15.04
C LEU A 62 23.51 57.44 16.27
N PHE A 63 23.33 56.61 17.30
CA PHE A 63 24.21 56.59 18.47
C PHE A 63 25.66 56.22 18.11
N VAL A 64 25.85 55.21 17.26
CA VAL A 64 27.18 54.80 16.78
C VAL A 64 27.86 55.91 15.97
N PHE A 65 27.12 56.55 15.05
CA PHE A 65 27.68 57.64 14.23
C PHE A 65 27.94 58.92 15.02
N SER A 66 27.07 59.28 15.98
CA SER A 66 27.23 60.49 16.79
C SER A 66 28.37 60.40 17.80
N ARG A 67 28.68 59.21 18.34
CA ARG A 67 29.73 59.02 19.34
C ARG A 67 31.08 58.55 18.79
N GLY A 68 31.23 58.26 17.49
CA GLY A 68 32.50 57.81 16.90
C GLY A 68 32.98 56.45 17.45
N PHE A 69 34.28 56.14 17.42
CA PHE A 69 34.87 54.88 17.95
C PHE A 69 35.09 54.89 19.47
N THR A 70 34.06 55.18 20.25
CA THR A 70 34.12 55.06 21.72
C THR A 70 33.85 53.62 22.15
N HIS A 71 34.29 53.28 23.36
CA HIS A 71 34.04 51.96 23.92
C HIS A 71 32.53 51.61 23.98
N GLN A 72 31.66 52.60 24.20
CA GLN A 72 30.20 52.42 24.24
C GLN A 72 29.59 52.21 22.85
N SER A 73 30.04 52.93 21.82
CA SER A 73 29.54 52.75 20.46
C SER A 73 29.98 51.42 19.85
N ILE A 74 31.19 50.94 20.16
CA ILE A 74 31.66 49.61 19.74
C ILE A 74 30.76 48.52 20.33
N LEU A 75 30.36 48.64 21.60
CA LEU A 75 29.41 47.69 22.22
C LEU A 75 28.06 47.69 21.51
N VAL A 76 27.48 48.86 21.22
CA VAL A 76 26.19 48.99 20.52
C VAL A 76 26.28 48.46 19.08
N PHE A 77 27.38 48.71 18.38
CA PHE A 77 27.62 48.21 17.04
C PHE A 77 27.70 46.67 17.02
N CYS A 78 28.53 46.08 17.88
CA CYS A 78 28.68 44.63 17.98
C CYS A 78 27.38 43.94 18.41
N PHE A 79 26.65 44.52 19.37
CA PHE A 79 25.34 44.02 19.76
C PHE A 79 24.35 44.02 18.59
N THR A 80 24.28 45.12 17.84
CA THR A 80 23.35 45.26 16.72
C THR A 80 23.62 44.22 15.63
N MET A 81 24.89 43.99 15.30
CA MET A 81 25.28 42.96 14.34
C MET A 81 24.96 41.54 14.84
N LEU A 82 25.31 41.21 16.08
CA LEU A 82 25.04 39.88 16.64
C LEU A 82 23.55 39.59 16.84
N LEU A 83 22.75 40.61 17.16
CA LEU A 83 21.30 40.50 17.26
C LEU A 83 20.66 40.22 15.89
N LEU A 84 21.14 40.91 14.84
CA LEU A 84 20.71 40.65 13.46
C LEU A 84 21.07 39.24 13.01
N THR A 85 22.32 38.81 13.21
CA THR A 85 22.75 37.46 12.81
C THR A 85 22.06 36.36 13.62
N SER A 86 21.78 36.58 14.91
CA SER A 86 21.03 35.61 15.73
C SER A 86 19.56 35.53 15.33
N GLY A 87 18.97 36.61 14.78
CA GLY A 87 17.64 36.58 14.19
C GLY A 87 17.51 35.75 12.91
N LEU A 88 18.63 35.41 12.26
CA LEU A 88 18.68 34.51 11.09
C LEU A 88 19.02 33.07 11.45
N TYR A 89 19.19 32.76 12.75
CA TYR A 89 19.65 31.46 13.21
C TYR A 89 18.67 30.33 12.91
N ASP A 90 17.37 30.59 13.04
CA ASP A 90 16.32 29.64 12.68
C ASP A 90 16.38 29.27 11.19
N THR A 91 16.64 30.26 10.34
CA THR A 91 16.81 30.11 8.90
C THR A 91 18.06 29.27 8.56
N LEU A 92 19.14 29.43 9.33
CA LEU A 92 20.35 28.63 9.18
C LEU A 92 20.14 27.17 9.59
N LEU A 93 19.34 26.90 10.63
CA LEU A 93 18.94 25.53 11.01
C LEU A 93 18.12 24.84 9.91
N TRP A 94 17.25 25.60 9.23
CA TRP A 94 16.53 25.13 8.04
C TRP A 94 17.46 24.89 6.84
N GLY A 95 18.44 25.76 6.62
CA GLY A 95 19.43 25.60 5.55
C GLY A 95 20.33 24.36 5.69
N LEU A 96 20.44 23.81 6.90
CA LEU A 96 21.18 22.58 7.19
C LEU A 96 20.29 21.31 7.17
N ASP A 97 19.01 21.42 6.77
CA ASP A 97 18.05 20.30 6.76
C ASP A 97 18.16 19.44 5.48
N PHE A 98 19.17 18.58 5.43
CA PHE A 98 19.31 17.56 4.38
C PHE A 98 19.65 16.20 5.00
N PRO A 99 18.90 15.10 4.73
CA PRO A 99 17.85 14.93 3.72
C PRO A 99 16.42 15.31 4.14
N GLY A 100 16.22 15.92 5.32
CA GLY A 100 14.91 16.38 5.83
C GLY A 100 13.96 15.26 6.26
N TYR A 101 13.85 14.20 5.45
CA TYR A 101 13.03 13.02 5.67
C TYR A 101 13.78 11.74 5.31
N ILE A 102 13.48 10.67 6.04
CA ILE A 102 13.90 9.31 5.69
C ILE A 102 12.68 8.39 5.66
N SER A 103 12.59 7.52 4.66
CA SER A 103 11.63 6.42 4.66
C SER A 103 12.18 5.28 5.50
N ILE A 104 11.60 5.05 6.68
CA ILE A 104 11.91 3.85 7.47
C ILE A 104 10.99 2.75 7.02
N LYS A 105 11.59 1.68 6.50
CA LYS A 105 10.89 0.45 6.16
C LYS A 105 10.80 -0.45 7.38
N ARG A 106 9.63 -1.02 7.63
CA ARG A 106 9.39 -1.95 8.74
C ARG A 106 8.47 -3.08 8.29
N ASN A 107 8.89 -4.30 8.60
CA ASN A 107 8.06 -5.49 8.43
C ASN A 107 7.01 -5.55 9.55
N VAL A 108 5.75 -5.68 9.15
CA VAL A 108 4.59 -5.80 10.06
C VAL A 108 3.67 -6.89 9.55
N THR A 109 2.91 -7.52 10.43
CA THR A 109 1.87 -8.48 10.02
C THR A 109 0.66 -7.74 9.47
N ALA A 110 0.02 -8.28 8.43
CA ALA A 110 -1.12 -7.60 7.79
C ALA A 110 -2.32 -7.41 8.73
N SER A 111 -2.44 -8.24 9.80
CA SER A 111 -3.44 -8.06 10.85
C SER A 111 -3.34 -6.70 11.56
N THR A 112 -2.14 -6.12 11.70
CA THR A 112 -1.96 -4.78 12.28
C THR A 112 -2.56 -3.67 11.42
N LEU A 113 -2.73 -3.93 10.13
CA LEU A 113 -3.28 -3.00 9.14
C LEU A 113 -4.72 -3.32 8.76
N LYS A 114 -5.38 -4.27 9.43
CA LYS A 114 -6.76 -4.70 9.13
C LYS A 114 -7.76 -3.54 9.08
N GLY A 115 -7.59 -2.52 9.93
CA GLY A 115 -8.45 -1.32 9.94
C GLY A 115 -8.31 -0.43 8.70
N HIS A 116 -7.23 -0.57 7.94
CA HIS A 116 -6.98 0.17 6.70
C HIS A 116 -7.32 -0.65 5.44
N LEU A 117 -7.79 -1.89 5.57
CA LEU A 117 -8.23 -2.70 4.44
C LEU A 117 -9.46 -2.02 3.79
N LEU A 118 -9.51 -2.00 2.46
CA LEU A 118 -10.68 -1.50 1.76
C LEU A 118 -11.92 -2.33 2.11
N LYS A 119 -13.10 -1.70 2.11
CA LYS A 119 -14.37 -2.41 2.36
C LYS A 119 -14.64 -3.47 1.29
N ARG A 120 -14.18 -3.27 0.06
CA ARG A 120 -14.22 -4.22 -1.05
C ARG A 120 -12.85 -4.20 -1.74
N PRO A 121 -11.85 -4.94 -1.22
CA PRO A 121 -10.57 -5.04 -1.90
C PRO A 121 -10.77 -5.76 -3.24
N GLY A 122 -10.02 -5.36 -4.26
CA GLY A 122 -10.09 -6.05 -5.55
C GLY A 122 -9.54 -7.48 -5.40
N TYR A 123 -10.28 -8.52 -5.77
CA TYR A 123 -9.74 -9.88 -5.73
C TYR A 123 -9.01 -10.25 -7.03
N VAL A 124 -9.33 -9.57 -8.14
CA VAL A 124 -8.70 -9.74 -9.44
C VAL A 124 -7.67 -8.63 -9.68
N VAL A 125 -6.49 -9.03 -10.13
CA VAL A 125 -5.44 -8.16 -10.68
C VAL A 125 -5.20 -8.60 -12.12
N PHE A 126 -5.36 -7.70 -13.07
CA PHE A 126 -5.10 -7.96 -14.49
C PHE A 126 -3.96 -7.08 -14.97
N SER A 127 -2.96 -7.69 -15.61
CA SER A 127 -1.89 -6.98 -16.30
C SER A 127 -1.90 -7.39 -17.78
N SER A 128 -2.05 -6.41 -18.66
CA SER A 128 -1.98 -6.55 -20.12
C SER A 128 -0.70 -5.95 -20.71
N THR A 129 0.33 -5.78 -19.88
CA THR A 129 1.55 -5.06 -20.25
C THR A 129 2.23 -5.74 -21.43
N ARG A 130 2.53 -4.99 -22.48
CA ARG A 130 3.43 -5.42 -23.56
C ARG A 130 4.77 -4.72 -23.31
N PRO A 131 5.66 -5.31 -22.50
CA PRO A 131 6.86 -4.60 -22.09
C PRO A 131 7.78 -4.37 -23.30
N GLU A 132 8.13 -3.11 -23.55
CA GLU A 132 9.29 -2.75 -24.36
C GLU A 132 10.60 -3.08 -23.61
N ASP A 133 10.54 -3.11 -22.27
CA ASP A 133 11.63 -3.44 -21.34
C ASP A 133 11.14 -4.39 -20.23
N PHE A 134 11.75 -5.58 -20.17
CA PHE A 134 11.45 -6.61 -19.17
C PHE A 134 12.03 -6.33 -17.79
N ASP A 135 13.02 -5.43 -17.68
CA ASP A 135 13.71 -5.13 -16.42
C ASP A 135 12.80 -4.43 -15.40
N THR A 136 11.75 -3.76 -15.88
CA THR A 136 10.78 -3.04 -15.03
C THR A 136 9.57 -3.88 -14.62
N LEU A 137 9.41 -5.07 -15.21
CA LEU A 137 8.21 -5.90 -15.09
C LEU A 137 8.00 -6.41 -13.66
N ASP A 138 9.08 -6.75 -12.98
CA ASP A 138 9.08 -7.16 -11.58
C ASP A 138 8.44 -6.13 -10.64
N ARG A 139 8.77 -4.86 -10.85
CA ARG A 139 8.23 -3.75 -10.07
C ARG A 139 6.76 -3.53 -10.41
N HIS A 140 6.44 -3.55 -11.71
CA HIS A 140 5.07 -3.41 -12.19
C HIS A 140 4.13 -4.45 -11.56
N PHE A 141 4.51 -5.73 -11.55
CA PHE A 141 3.66 -6.79 -10.97
C PHE A 141 3.56 -6.69 -9.45
N THR A 142 4.66 -6.34 -8.76
CA THR A 142 4.61 -6.12 -7.32
C THR A 142 3.66 -4.97 -6.98
N ASP A 143 3.78 -3.85 -7.68
CA ASP A 143 2.91 -2.68 -7.49
C ASP A 143 1.45 -2.97 -7.85
N SER A 144 1.21 -3.72 -8.94
CA SER A 144 -0.13 -4.16 -9.34
C SER A 144 -0.77 -5.09 -8.31
N MET A 145 0.02 -5.99 -7.72
CA MET A 145 -0.44 -6.86 -6.63
C MET A 145 -0.67 -6.12 -5.32
N ASN A 146 -0.07 -4.93 -5.13
CA ASN A 146 -0.35 -4.05 -3.99
C ASN A 146 -1.64 -3.23 -4.20
N ALA A 147 -2.03 -2.97 -5.44
CA ALA A 147 -3.15 -2.10 -5.76
C ALA A 147 -4.49 -2.60 -5.16
N ASN A 148 -5.36 -1.67 -4.78
CA ASN A 148 -6.74 -1.94 -4.33
C ASN A 148 -6.88 -2.93 -3.16
N LEU A 149 -5.90 -3.01 -2.25
CA LEU A 149 -5.99 -3.79 -1.00
C LEU A 149 -6.29 -2.91 0.22
N PHE A 150 -5.50 -1.87 0.40
CA PHE A 150 -5.59 -0.94 1.53
C PHE A 150 -5.95 0.47 1.04
N GLN A 151 -6.30 1.35 1.99
CA GLN A 151 -6.54 2.77 1.73
C GLN A 151 -5.29 3.45 1.13
N SER A 152 -5.52 4.47 0.28
CA SER A 152 -4.47 5.13 -0.51
C SER A 152 -3.41 5.90 0.29
N ASN A 153 -3.64 6.12 1.58
CA ASN A 153 -2.71 6.81 2.48
C ASN A 153 -1.66 5.88 3.13
N LEU A 154 -1.68 4.58 2.82
CA LEU A 154 -0.75 3.59 3.34
C LEU A 154 0.31 3.23 2.30
N ASN A 155 1.58 3.57 2.57
CA ASN A 155 2.70 3.06 1.77
C ASN A 155 3.10 1.67 2.29
N PHE A 156 2.77 0.64 1.51
CA PHE A 156 3.15 -0.73 1.82
C PHE A 156 3.54 -1.49 0.55
N SER A 157 4.27 -2.58 0.73
CA SER A 157 4.49 -3.59 -0.29
C SER A 157 4.22 -4.98 0.29
N LEU A 158 3.59 -5.84 -0.50
CA LEU A 158 3.53 -7.27 -0.23
C LEU A 158 4.95 -7.83 -0.32
N THR A 159 5.33 -8.62 0.68
CA THR A 159 6.66 -9.27 0.73
C THR A 159 6.66 -10.65 0.08
N GLY A 160 5.49 -11.22 -0.18
CA GLY A 160 5.35 -12.63 -0.56
C GLY A 160 5.53 -13.63 0.59
N ASN A 161 5.89 -13.17 1.79
CA ASN A 161 6.09 -14.05 2.93
C ASN A 161 4.75 -14.39 3.61
N VAL A 162 4.31 -15.64 3.42
CA VAL A 162 3.05 -16.20 3.91
C VAL A 162 3.33 -17.47 4.69
N ASP A 163 2.72 -17.61 5.87
CA ASP A 163 2.63 -18.91 6.54
C ASP A 163 1.60 -19.80 5.81
N LEU A 164 2.11 -20.62 4.91
CA LEU A 164 1.33 -21.50 4.05
C LEU A 164 0.53 -22.54 4.84
N GLY A 165 0.93 -22.91 6.06
CA GLY A 165 0.31 -24.00 6.81
C GLY A 165 0.67 -25.38 6.27
N LYS A 166 -0.24 -26.34 6.45
CA LYS A 166 -0.05 -27.73 6.03
C LYS A 166 -1.23 -28.22 5.19
N PRO A 167 -0.99 -28.86 4.04
CA PRO A 167 -2.03 -29.56 3.30
C PRO A 167 -2.35 -30.89 3.98
N GLU A 168 -3.63 -31.24 4.02
CA GLU A 168 -4.11 -32.52 4.55
C GLU A 168 -5.00 -33.21 3.51
N PRO A 169 -4.41 -33.91 2.52
CA PRO A 169 -5.16 -34.76 1.59
C PRO A 169 -5.59 -36.07 2.27
N VAL A 170 -6.59 -36.73 1.70
CA VAL A 170 -7.09 -38.04 2.14
C VAL A 170 -6.84 -39.08 1.03
N PRO A 171 -6.75 -40.39 1.34
CA PRO A 171 -6.72 -41.42 0.31
C PRO A 171 -7.97 -41.42 -0.59
N PRO A 172 -7.86 -41.88 -1.84
CA PRO A 172 -9.01 -41.99 -2.76
C PRO A 172 -10.15 -42.82 -2.19
N THR A 173 -11.39 -42.33 -2.26
CA THR A 173 -12.59 -43.10 -1.88
C THR A 173 -13.09 -43.98 -3.03
N GLN A 174 -12.90 -43.54 -4.28
CA GLN A 174 -13.21 -44.31 -5.49
C GLN A 174 -11.94 -44.57 -6.30
N LYS A 175 -11.91 -45.73 -6.95
CA LYS A 175 -10.88 -46.05 -7.94
C LYS A 175 -11.14 -45.26 -9.23
N PHE A 176 -10.05 -44.93 -9.92
CA PHE A 176 -10.12 -44.39 -11.28
C PHE A 176 -11.00 -45.30 -12.14
N ASN A 177 -12.04 -44.71 -12.72
CA ASN A 177 -13.01 -45.44 -13.52
C ASN A 177 -13.50 -44.57 -14.67
N LEU A 178 -12.98 -44.90 -15.84
CA LEU A 178 -13.27 -44.24 -17.11
C LEU A 178 -14.74 -44.30 -17.50
N ALA A 179 -15.42 -45.43 -17.23
CA ALA A 179 -16.84 -45.59 -17.56
C ALA A 179 -17.75 -44.72 -16.68
N LYS A 180 -17.20 -44.16 -15.59
CA LYS A 180 -17.89 -43.23 -14.68
C LYS A 180 -17.29 -41.83 -14.71
N ASN A 181 -16.39 -41.52 -15.64
CA ASN A 181 -15.65 -40.26 -15.73
C ASN A 181 -14.88 -39.88 -14.44
N ILE A 182 -14.42 -40.87 -13.66
CA ILE A 182 -13.66 -40.63 -12.43
C ILE A 182 -12.18 -40.53 -12.78
N GLY A 183 -11.67 -39.30 -12.84
CA GLY A 183 -10.28 -38.95 -13.16
C GLY A 183 -9.32 -38.84 -11.95
N PRO A 184 -8.01 -38.60 -12.18
CA PRO A 184 -7.08 -38.23 -11.12
C PRO A 184 -7.50 -36.92 -10.47
N ARG A 185 -7.60 -36.93 -9.13
CA ARG A 185 -8.09 -35.80 -8.32
C ARG A 185 -7.44 -35.74 -6.95
N ILE A 186 -7.54 -34.57 -6.32
CA ILE A 186 -7.09 -34.34 -4.94
C ILE A 186 -8.28 -34.63 -4.02
N TRP A 187 -8.15 -35.64 -3.17
CA TRP A 187 -9.20 -36.08 -2.25
C TRP A 187 -9.07 -35.38 -0.90
N LEU A 188 -10.19 -34.92 -0.35
CA LEU A 188 -10.24 -34.00 0.79
C LEU A 188 -10.98 -34.59 1.99
N ASP A 189 -11.89 -35.53 1.77
CA ASP A 189 -12.56 -36.29 2.84
C ASP A 189 -12.77 -37.77 2.45
N ASN A 190 -13.38 -38.52 3.36
CA ASN A 190 -13.72 -39.92 3.21
C ASN A 190 -15.14 -40.17 2.65
N GLU A 191 -15.86 -39.12 2.26
CA GLU A 191 -17.21 -39.18 1.65
C GLU A 191 -17.18 -38.91 0.14
N GLY A 192 -16.02 -38.57 -0.42
CA GLY A 192 -15.82 -38.32 -1.85
C GLY A 192 -15.55 -36.86 -2.22
N PHE A 193 -15.46 -35.96 -1.23
CA PHE A 193 -15.16 -34.56 -1.46
C PHE A 193 -13.76 -34.43 -2.08
N SER A 194 -13.70 -33.88 -3.28
CA SER A 194 -12.47 -33.81 -4.05
C SER A 194 -12.48 -32.67 -5.06
N VAL A 195 -11.27 -32.30 -5.50
CA VAL A 195 -11.06 -31.28 -6.54
C VAL A 195 -10.24 -31.88 -7.66
N SER A 196 -10.68 -31.69 -8.89
CA SER A 196 -10.03 -32.16 -10.11
C SER A 196 -9.88 -30.99 -11.11
N PRO A 197 -9.00 -31.11 -12.12
CA PRO A 197 -9.03 -30.22 -13.27
C PRO A 197 -10.26 -30.53 -14.14
N ASP A 198 -10.46 -29.79 -15.23
CA ASP A 198 -11.65 -29.95 -16.08
C ASP A 198 -11.77 -31.38 -16.66
N THR A 199 -12.78 -32.14 -16.22
CA THR A 199 -13.00 -33.51 -16.69
C THR A 199 -13.77 -33.58 -18.00
N TYR A 200 -14.51 -32.52 -18.37
CA TYR A 200 -15.26 -32.44 -19.62
C TYR A 200 -14.46 -31.87 -20.79
N VAL A 201 -13.19 -31.56 -20.59
CA VAL A 201 -12.28 -31.07 -21.64
C VAL A 201 -12.22 -31.98 -22.88
N THR A 202 -12.52 -33.27 -22.70
CA THR A 202 -12.52 -34.27 -23.79
C THR A 202 -13.90 -34.51 -24.43
N THR A 203 -14.90 -33.71 -24.09
CA THR A 203 -16.29 -33.92 -24.52
C THR A 203 -16.92 -32.70 -25.18
N SER A 204 -17.79 -32.95 -26.15
CA SER A 204 -18.65 -31.94 -26.77
C SER A 204 -20.05 -32.51 -26.93
N SER A 205 -21.04 -31.67 -26.62
CA SER A 205 -22.47 -31.94 -26.76
C SER A 205 -23.06 -30.89 -27.70
N ILE A 206 -22.99 -31.14 -29.01
CA ILE A 206 -23.61 -30.24 -29.97
C ILE A 206 -25.09 -30.58 -30.11
N SER A 207 -25.92 -29.59 -29.80
CA SER A 207 -27.31 -29.56 -30.19
C SER A 207 -27.42 -29.07 -31.63
N ASN A 208 -27.14 -29.92 -32.61
CA ASN A 208 -27.95 -29.80 -33.81
C ASN A 208 -29.35 -30.25 -33.38
N LEU A 209 -30.33 -29.33 -33.42
CA LEU A 209 -31.69 -29.55 -32.92
C LEU A 209 -32.36 -30.79 -33.54
N GLU A 210 -31.83 -31.28 -34.67
CA GLU A 210 -32.30 -32.46 -35.39
C GLU A 210 -31.54 -33.77 -35.08
N THR A 211 -30.23 -33.75 -34.79
CA THR A 211 -29.41 -34.99 -34.70
C THR A 211 -28.76 -35.29 -33.34
N LYS A 212 -28.68 -34.33 -32.41
CA LYS A 212 -28.08 -34.51 -31.06
C LYS A 212 -26.79 -35.35 -31.05
N GLU A 213 -25.81 -34.96 -31.87
CA GLU A 213 -24.52 -35.64 -31.94
C GLU A 213 -23.64 -35.24 -30.74
N TYR A 214 -23.20 -36.24 -30.00
CA TYR A 214 -22.25 -36.09 -28.89
C TYR A 214 -20.89 -36.64 -29.31
N TYR A 215 -19.84 -35.97 -28.89
CA TYR A 215 -18.46 -36.36 -29.09
C TYR A 215 -17.79 -36.59 -27.75
N ILE A 216 -17.10 -37.72 -27.62
CA ILE A 216 -16.35 -38.09 -26.43
C ILE A 216 -15.00 -38.63 -26.90
N CYS A 217 -13.92 -38.00 -26.46
CA CYS A 217 -12.59 -38.58 -26.52
C CYS A 217 -12.31 -39.35 -25.23
N PRO A 218 -12.24 -40.69 -25.27
CA PRO A 218 -12.09 -41.50 -24.08
C PRO A 218 -10.70 -41.31 -23.49
N TRP A 219 -10.63 -41.25 -22.16
CA TRP A 219 -9.37 -41.23 -21.44
C TRP A 219 -8.79 -42.65 -21.41
N VAL A 220 -7.48 -42.75 -21.52
CA VAL A 220 -6.71 -44.00 -21.50
C VAL A 220 -5.79 -43.95 -20.28
N PRO A 221 -5.86 -44.92 -19.35
CA PRO A 221 -5.01 -44.91 -18.17
C PRO A 221 -3.56 -45.17 -18.59
N LEU A 222 -2.63 -44.36 -18.08
CA LEU A 222 -1.19 -44.61 -18.23
C LEU A 222 -0.66 -45.31 -16.97
N THR A 223 -0.98 -44.75 -15.80
CA THR A 223 -0.71 -45.33 -14.49
C THR A 223 -2.01 -45.37 -13.70
N GLU A 224 -2.38 -46.55 -13.18
CA GLU A 224 -3.64 -46.75 -12.46
C GLU A 224 -3.78 -45.76 -11.28
N GLY A 225 -4.82 -44.92 -11.31
CA GLY A 225 -5.12 -43.96 -10.24
C GLY A 225 -4.27 -42.69 -10.22
N GLU A 226 -3.25 -42.59 -11.07
CA GLU A 226 -2.32 -41.45 -11.07
C GLU A 226 -2.37 -40.64 -12.37
N SER A 227 -2.51 -41.29 -13.52
CA SER A 227 -2.43 -40.59 -14.81
C SER A 227 -3.32 -41.19 -15.89
N ALA A 228 -3.81 -40.32 -16.76
CA ALA A 228 -4.61 -40.69 -17.92
C ALA A 228 -4.30 -39.75 -19.08
N SER A 229 -4.35 -40.25 -20.30
CA SER A 229 -4.12 -39.49 -21.53
C SER A 229 -5.24 -39.71 -22.53
N TRP A 230 -5.41 -38.80 -23.47
CA TRP A 230 -6.39 -38.93 -24.53
C TRP A 230 -5.82 -38.43 -25.84
N GLU A 231 -6.30 -39.01 -26.93
CA GLU A 231 -5.89 -38.68 -28.28
C GLU A 231 -6.99 -39.02 -29.25
N CYS A 232 -7.54 -38.01 -29.92
CA CYS A 232 -8.62 -38.22 -30.88
C CYS A 232 -8.58 -37.19 -32.01
N SER A 233 -8.85 -37.66 -33.23
CA SER A 233 -9.33 -36.81 -34.33
C SER A 233 -10.86 -36.81 -34.32
N PHE A 234 -11.48 -35.70 -34.67
CA PHE A 234 -12.93 -35.53 -34.62
C PHE A 234 -13.45 -34.54 -35.65
N ASP A 235 -14.77 -34.57 -35.86
CA ASP A 235 -15.44 -33.73 -36.84
C ASP A 235 -15.48 -32.25 -36.39
N ASN A 236 -15.21 -31.35 -37.33
CA ASN A 236 -15.08 -29.91 -37.12
C ASN A 236 -16.35 -29.26 -36.58
N ILE A 237 -17.52 -29.91 -36.73
CA ILE A 237 -18.76 -29.50 -36.06
C ILE A 237 -18.52 -29.25 -34.57
N HIS A 238 -17.75 -30.11 -33.89
CA HIS A 238 -17.48 -30.04 -32.44
C HIS A 238 -16.49 -28.96 -32.01
N ALA A 239 -15.75 -28.35 -32.94
CA ALA A 239 -14.66 -27.44 -32.64
C ALA A 239 -15.12 -26.14 -31.94
N ASP A 240 -16.29 -25.59 -32.30
CA ASP A 240 -16.79 -24.33 -31.73
C ASP A 240 -17.09 -24.44 -30.23
N GLN A 241 -17.70 -25.53 -29.78
CA GLN A 241 -17.96 -25.74 -28.35
C GLN A 241 -16.67 -25.84 -27.54
N LEU A 242 -15.69 -26.61 -28.03
CA LEU A 242 -14.40 -26.77 -27.35
C LEU A 242 -13.62 -25.45 -27.32
N ALA A 243 -13.64 -24.68 -28.40
CA ALA A 243 -13.02 -23.35 -28.45
C ALA A 243 -13.65 -22.37 -27.44
N ARG A 244 -14.97 -22.44 -27.23
CA ARG A 244 -15.71 -21.58 -26.30
C ARG A 244 -15.64 -22.00 -24.84
N THR A 245 -15.13 -23.18 -24.51
CA THR A 245 -14.96 -23.63 -23.12
C THR A 245 -13.75 -22.92 -22.50
N PRO A 246 -13.93 -22.12 -21.42
CA PRO A 246 -12.81 -21.47 -20.76
C PRO A 246 -11.92 -22.49 -20.06
N LEU A 247 -10.61 -22.40 -20.30
CA LEU A 247 -9.64 -23.26 -19.63
C LEU A 247 -9.44 -22.86 -18.17
N GLY A 248 -8.90 -23.75 -17.34
CA GLY A 248 -8.65 -23.48 -15.91
C GLY A 248 -9.94 -23.32 -15.11
N GLN A 249 -10.78 -24.37 -15.13
CA GLN A 249 -11.97 -24.45 -14.30
C GLN A 249 -11.87 -25.69 -13.42
N PRO A 250 -11.38 -25.56 -12.18
CA PRO A 250 -11.39 -26.65 -11.23
C PRO A 250 -12.80 -27.17 -11.06
N GLU A 251 -12.95 -28.48 -11.06
CA GLU A 251 -14.20 -29.16 -10.78
C GLU A 251 -14.22 -29.63 -9.33
N ILE A 252 -15.27 -29.24 -8.62
CA ILE A 252 -15.51 -29.59 -7.21
C ILE A 252 -16.54 -30.72 -7.18
N HIS A 253 -16.12 -31.87 -6.64
CA HIS A 253 -16.97 -33.01 -6.38
C HIS A 253 -17.33 -33.03 -4.89
N TRP A 254 -18.61 -33.00 -4.54
CA TRP A 254 -19.05 -32.81 -3.14
C TRP A 254 -19.09 -34.09 -2.30
N ASP A 255 -19.53 -35.20 -2.91
CA ASP A 255 -19.55 -36.54 -2.33
C ASP A 255 -19.70 -37.61 -3.43
N ASP A 256 -19.41 -38.87 -3.09
CA ASP A 256 -19.43 -40.00 -4.03
C ASP A 256 -20.81 -40.28 -4.64
N VAL A 257 -21.89 -39.91 -3.94
CA VAL A 257 -23.28 -40.17 -4.36
C VAL A 257 -23.71 -39.15 -5.41
N THR A 258 -23.41 -37.88 -5.19
CA THR A 258 -23.75 -36.78 -6.08
C THR A 258 -22.84 -36.74 -7.31
N ASP A 259 -21.59 -37.19 -7.17
CA ASP A 259 -20.64 -37.35 -8.27
C ASP A 259 -21.19 -38.32 -9.35
N GLN A 260 -21.80 -39.43 -8.93
CA GLN A 260 -22.45 -40.39 -9.85
C GLN A 260 -23.69 -39.82 -10.57
N ASN A 261 -24.27 -38.74 -10.06
CA ASN A 261 -25.41 -38.05 -10.65
C ASN A 261 -25.00 -36.82 -11.46
N TYR A 262 -23.69 -36.63 -11.74
CA TYR A 262 -23.14 -35.49 -12.48
C TYR A 262 -23.49 -34.12 -11.86
N LEU A 263 -23.49 -34.05 -10.52
CA LEU A 263 -23.78 -32.84 -9.73
C LEU A 263 -22.50 -32.13 -9.23
N SER A 264 -21.36 -32.36 -9.87
CA SER A 264 -20.14 -31.59 -9.65
C SER A 264 -20.31 -30.13 -10.07
N GLU A 265 -19.56 -29.22 -9.44
CA GLU A 265 -19.59 -27.79 -9.78
C GLU A 265 -18.24 -27.34 -10.33
N TYR A 266 -18.28 -26.64 -11.46
CA TYR A 266 -17.12 -25.97 -12.03
C TYR A 266 -16.93 -24.59 -11.42
N MET A 267 -15.72 -24.29 -10.95
CA MET A 267 -15.40 -22.94 -10.52
C MET A 267 -15.21 -22.04 -11.74
N ARG A 268 -16.27 -21.32 -12.11
CA ARG A 268 -16.27 -20.43 -13.27
C ARG A 268 -15.87 -19.02 -12.89
N ALA A 269 -14.97 -18.44 -13.68
CA ALA A 269 -14.70 -17.01 -13.64
C ALA A 269 -15.99 -16.22 -13.91
N ASN A 270 -16.32 -15.28 -13.03
CA ASN A 270 -17.48 -14.42 -13.23
C ASN A 270 -17.22 -13.48 -14.42
N ARG A 271 -18.21 -13.38 -15.33
CA ARG A 271 -18.09 -12.60 -16.57
C ARG A 271 -18.02 -11.10 -16.34
N GLU A 272 -18.58 -10.62 -15.23
CA GLU A 272 -18.67 -9.18 -14.96
C GLU A 272 -17.34 -8.57 -14.49
N ASP A 273 -16.53 -9.33 -13.76
CA ASP A 273 -15.37 -8.80 -13.02
C ASP A 273 -14.08 -9.63 -13.15
N ASN A 274 -14.13 -10.84 -13.73
CA ASN A 274 -12.95 -11.66 -14.00
C ASN A 274 -12.70 -11.77 -15.52
N PRO A 275 -11.64 -11.11 -16.05
CA PRO A 275 -11.34 -11.09 -17.48
C PRO A 275 -10.94 -12.47 -18.02
N TRP A 276 -10.58 -13.42 -17.14
CA TRP A 276 -10.32 -14.80 -17.55
C TRP A 276 -11.53 -15.49 -18.17
N SER A 277 -12.75 -15.06 -17.87
CA SER A 277 -13.96 -15.56 -18.53
C SER A 277 -13.92 -15.40 -20.06
N PHE A 278 -13.19 -14.40 -20.56
CA PHE A 278 -12.94 -14.16 -21.98
C PHE A 278 -11.53 -14.62 -22.39
N LEU A 279 -10.51 -14.26 -21.62
CA LEU A 279 -9.12 -14.62 -21.94
C LEU A 279 -8.87 -16.13 -21.88
N GLY A 280 -9.63 -16.91 -21.10
CA GLY A 280 -9.54 -18.36 -21.06
C GLY A 280 -10.09 -19.06 -22.31
N THR A 281 -10.86 -18.37 -23.15
CA THR A 281 -11.47 -18.91 -24.40
C THR A 281 -10.92 -18.27 -25.67
N GLY A 282 -10.58 -16.98 -25.62
CA GLY A 282 -10.25 -16.18 -26.79
C GLY A 282 -8.94 -16.56 -27.50
N GLY A 283 -8.55 -15.76 -28.49
CA GLY A 283 -7.31 -15.94 -29.23
C GLY A 283 -6.03 -15.53 -28.48
N ASP A 284 -6.11 -14.76 -27.39
CA ASP A 284 -4.91 -14.20 -26.74
C ASP A 284 -4.11 -15.24 -25.94
N THR A 285 -2.78 -15.14 -25.89
CA THR A 285 -1.93 -15.99 -25.02
C THR A 285 -1.89 -15.38 -23.62
N ALA A 286 -2.36 -16.14 -22.62
CA ALA A 286 -2.58 -15.62 -21.28
C ALA A 286 -2.34 -16.67 -20.20
N MET A 287 -2.10 -16.20 -18.98
CA MET A 287 -1.91 -17.03 -17.79
C MET A 287 -2.76 -16.49 -16.65
N MET A 288 -3.35 -17.39 -15.87
CA MET A 288 -4.09 -17.09 -14.66
C MET A 288 -3.49 -17.85 -13.49
N LYS A 289 -3.20 -17.13 -12.42
CA LYS A 289 -2.87 -17.70 -11.11
C LYS A 289 -4.01 -17.36 -10.16
N GLN A 290 -4.62 -18.36 -9.55
CA GLN A 290 -5.77 -18.18 -8.68
C GLN A 290 -5.58 -18.93 -7.37
N MET A 291 -5.71 -18.20 -6.27
CA MET A 291 -5.95 -18.82 -4.97
C MET A 291 -7.46 -18.92 -4.77
N PHE A 292 -7.94 -20.14 -4.52
CA PHE A 292 -9.33 -20.39 -4.18
C PHE A 292 -9.44 -21.29 -2.97
N THR A 293 -10.62 -21.27 -2.34
CA THR A 293 -10.92 -22.15 -1.22
C THR A 293 -12.23 -22.88 -1.43
N VAL A 294 -12.27 -24.13 -0.98
CA VAL A 294 -13.49 -24.93 -0.96
C VAL A 294 -13.71 -25.39 0.47
N THR A 295 -14.92 -25.18 0.98
CA THR A 295 -15.28 -25.47 2.37
C THR A 295 -16.49 -26.37 2.43
N LYS A 296 -16.37 -27.50 3.13
CA LYS A 296 -17.46 -28.45 3.43
C LYS A 296 -17.60 -28.58 4.95
N GLY A 297 -18.77 -28.22 5.48
CA GLY A 297 -18.99 -28.15 6.93
C GLY A 297 -17.98 -27.22 7.61
N ARG A 298 -17.09 -27.77 8.44
CA ARG A 298 -16.03 -27.01 9.14
C ARG A 298 -14.68 -27.05 8.44
N ARG A 299 -14.48 -27.96 7.48
CA ARG A 299 -13.19 -28.14 6.82
C ARG A 299 -13.07 -27.22 5.62
N ARG A 300 -12.04 -26.38 5.61
CA ARG A 300 -11.71 -25.48 4.51
C ARG A 300 -10.37 -25.88 3.92
N HIS A 301 -10.34 -26.07 2.61
CA HIS A 301 -9.14 -26.39 1.85
C HIS A 301 -8.80 -25.22 0.94
N THR A 302 -7.52 -24.85 0.89
CA THR A 302 -6.99 -23.74 0.09
C THR A 302 -6.12 -24.30 -1.01
N PHE A 303 -6.39 -23.87 -2.23
CA PHE A 303 -5.69 -24.29 -3.43
C PHE A 303 -5.04 -23.11 -4.12
N LEU A 304 -3.96 -23.40 -4.83
CA LEU A 304 -3.37 -22.54 -5.82
C LEU A 304 -3.53 -23.23 -7.18
N GLU A 305 -4.25 -22.57 -8.07
CA GLU A 305 -4.36 -22.95 -9.47
C GLU A 305 -3.47 -22.05 -10.33
N ASN A 306 -2.81 -22.66 -11.29
CA ASN A 306 -2.13 -22.01 -12.37
C ASN A 306 -2.66 -22.55 -13.70
N ALA A 307 -3.33 -21.71 -14.48
CA ALA A 307 -3.84 -22.03 -15.80
C ALA A 307 -3.16 -21.17 -16.85
N MET A 308 -2.36 -21.77 -17.72
CA MET A 308 -1.74 -21.11 -18.86
C MET A 308 -2.42 -21.57 -20.14
N LYS A 309 -2.63 -20.62 -21.05
CA LYS A 309 -3.15 -20.87 -22.39
C LYS A 309 -2.26 -20.16 -23.40
N ILE A 310 -1.73 -20.92 -24.34
CA ILE A 310 -1.04 -20.43 -25.52
C ILE A 310 -1.96 -20.67 -26.69
N SER A 311 -2.21 -19.64 -27.49
CA SER A 311 -3.08 -19.71 -28.65
C SER A 311 -2.33 -19.23 -29.88
N ALA A 312 -2.67 -19.76 -31.04
CA ALA A 312 -2.27 -19.26 -32.34
C ALA A 312 -3.43 -19.43 -33.32
N VAL A 313 -3.68 -18.43 -34.16
CA VAL A 313 -4.82 -18.40 -35.10
C VAL A 313 -4.32 -18.30 -36.52
N TYR A 314 -4.86 -19.15 -37.40
CA TYR A 314 -4.48 -19.23 -38.81
C TYR A 314 -5.70 -19.14 -39.70
N ASP A 315 -5.53 -18.51 -40.85
CA ASP A 315 -6.49 -18.56 -41.94
C ASP A 315 -6.62 -20.01 -42.44
N HIS A 316 -7.84 -20.45 -42.75
CA HIS A 316 -8.07 -21.78 -43.31
C HIS A 316 -7.29 -22.03 -44.61
N GLU A 317 -7.11 -20.99 -45.43
CA GLU A 317 -6.37 -21.11 -46.70
C GLU A 317 -4.85 -21.27 -46.50
N GLN A 318 -4.36 -21.02 -45.28
CA GLN A 318 -2.96 -21.18 -44.89
C GLN A 318 -2.87 -22.10 -43.66
N PRO A 319 -3.04 -23.42 -43.82
CA PRO A 319 -2.98 -24.36 -42.71
C PRO A 319 -1.63 -24.26 -41.99
N PHE A 320 -1.64 -24.55 -40.69
CA PHE A 320 -0.48 -24.48 -39.80
C PHE A 320 0.78 -25.12 -40.42
N PRO A 321 1.81 -24.33 -40.78
CA PRO A 321 3.08 -24.84 -41.23
C PRO A 321 3.66 -25.76 -40.16
N ARG A 322 4.11 -26.95 -40.57
CA ARG A 322 4.71 -27.94 -39.67
C ARG A 322 5.79 -27.32 -38.79
N ASP A 323 6.63 -26.46 -39.36
CA ASP A 323 7.73 -25.81 -38.65
C ASP A 323 7.23 -24.84 -37.56
N SER A 324 6.12 -24.14 -37.80
CA SER A 324 5.52 -23.23 -36.81
C SER A 324 4.84 -23.99 -35.67
N VAL A 325 4.19 -25.12 -35.95
CA VAL A 325 3.65 -26.03 -34.91
C VAL A 325 4.79 -26.60 -34.09
N TYR A 326 5.82 -27.13 -34.76
CA TYR A 326 6.99 -27.70 -34.11
C TYR A 326 7.68 -26.68 -33.20
N ASP A 327 7.92 -25.45 -33.70
CA ASP A 327 8.53 -24.37 -32.92
C ASP A 327 7.69 -24.02 -31.68
N LEU A 328 6.37 -23.91 -31.82
CA LEU A 328 5.51 -23.56 -30.69
C LEU A 328 5.44 -24.68 -29.65
N VAL A 329 5.29 -25.94 -30.07
CA VAL A 329 5.33 -27.10 -29.17
C VAL A 329 6.67 -27.16 -28.46
N LYS A 330 7.79 -27.06 -29.19
CA LYS A 330 9.15 -27.06 -28.65
C LYS A 330 9.37 -25.99 -27.59
N ARG A 331 8.96 -24.75 -27.86
CA ARG A 331 9.14 -23.60 -26.95
C ARG A 331 8.23 -23.63 -25.73
N SER A 332 7.06 -24.25 -25.84
CA SER A 332 6.14 -24.48 -24.72
C SER A 332 6.48 -25.72 -23.89
N TRP A 333 7.22 -26.67 -24.45
CA TRP A 333 7.56 -27.95 -23.80
C TRP A 333 8.45 -27.78 -22.59
N SER A 334 9.53 -27.01 -22.74
CA SER A 334 10.49 -26.75 -21.67
C SER A 334 11.27 -25.49 -21.93
N LEU A 335 11.70 -24.85 -20.85
CA LEU A 335 12.65 -23.74 -20.87
C LEU A 335 14.10 -24.22 -20.96
N ASP A 336 14.35 -25.49 -20.68
CA ASP A 336 15.67 -26.09 -20.78
C ASP A 336 15.94 -26.50 -22.23
N PRO A 337 16.92 -25.89 -22.93
CA PRO A 337 17.27 -26.26 -24.29
C PRO A 337 17.71 -27.73 -24.43
N ALA A 338 18.18 -28.37 -23.36
CA ALA A 338 18.56 -29.78 -23.40
C ALA A 338 17.34 -30.72 -23.58
N GLN A 339 16.13 -30.25 -23.25
CA GLN A 339 14.88 -31.00 -23.38
C GLN A 339 14.17 -30.74 -24.71
N TRP A 340 14.76 -29.91 -25.58
CA TRP A 340 14.16 -29.53 -26.86
C TRP A 340 14.27 -30.62 -27.94
N ASP A 341 15.10 -31.63 -27.73
CA ASP A 341 15.26 -32.79 -28.62
C ASP A 341 14.40 -33.99 -28.18
N ASP A 342 13.40 -33.75 -27.31
CA ASP A 342 12.47 -34.79 -26.86
C ASP A 342 11.66 -35.36 -28.06
N PRO A 343 11.69 -36.69 -28.31
CA PRO A 343 10.96 -37.31 -29.41
C PRO A 343 9.44 -37.10 -29.33
N TYR A 344 8.87 -36.80 -28.15
CA TYR A 344 7.45 -36.49 -28.01
C TYR A 344 7.07 -35.17 -28.69
N ILE A 345 7.97 -34.19 -28.79
CA ILE A 345 7.72 -32.92 -29.50
C ILE A 345 7.41 -33.20 -30.98
N THR A 346 8.27 -34.00 -31.63
CA THR A 346 8.09 -34.40 -33.02
C THR A 346 6.82 -35.23 -33.19
N LYS A 347 6.56 -36.16 -32.28
CA LYS A 347 5.37 -37.02 -32.33
C LYS A 347 4.06 -36.23 -32.21
N ILE A 348 3.99 -35.24 -31.31
CA ILE A 348 2.81 -34.37 -31.17
C ILE A 348 2.62 -33.54 -32.45
N THR A 349 3.70 -32.99 -32.97
CA THR A 349 3.69 -32.21 -34.22
C THR A 349 3.14 -33.05 -35.38
N GLU A 350 3.63 -34.28 -35.57
CA GLU A 350 3.19 -35.17 -36.65
C GLU A 350 1.71 -35.55 -36.53
N LYS A 351 1.20 -35.76 -35.31
CA LYS A 351 -0.21 -36.05 -35.07
C LYS A 351 -1.12 -34.87 -35.39
N ILE A 352 -0.72 -33.67 -35.01
CA ILE A 352 -1.44 -32.44 -35.37
C ILE A 352 -1.46 -32.29 -36.91
N GLN A 353 -0.32 -32.50 -37.57
CA GLN A 353 -0.21 -32.40 -39.03
C GLN A 353 -1.06 -33.46 -39.75
N HIS A 354 -1.21 -34.65 -39.19
CA HIS A 354 -2.13 -35.65 -39.72
C HIS A 354 -3.60 -35.22 -39.61
N GLY A 355 -3.98 -34.53 -38.52
CA GLY A 355 -5.28 -33.89 -38.39
C GLY A 355 -5.51 -32.80 -39.45
N VAL A 356 -4.49 -31.95 -39.67
CA VAL A 356 -4.47 -30.91 -40.70
C VAL A 356 -4.67 -31.51 -42.10
N SER A 357 -3.91 -32.56 -42.47
CA SER A 357 -4.00 -33.17 -43.80
C SER A 357 -5.36 -33.82 -44.08
N ASN A 358 -6.04 -34.29 -43.04
CA ASN A 358 -7.35 -34.93 -43.16
C ASN A 358 -8.52 -33.93 -43.05
N ASN A 359 -8.23 -32.63 -42.92
CA ASN A 359 -9.22 -31.57 -42.70
C ASN A 359 -10.13 -31.82 -41.48
N THR A 360 -9.58 -32.45 -40.43
CA THR A 360 -10.29 -32.76 -39.18
C THR A 360 -9.69 -32.01 -37.99
N SER A 361 -10.49 -31.81 -36.95
CA SER A 361 -10.00 -31.28 -35.68
C SER A 361 -9.33 -32.39 -34.88
N PHE A 362 -8.38 -32.02 -34.02
CA PHE A 362 -7.56 -32.97 -33.27
C PHE A 362 -7.33 -32.46 -31.85
N GLN A 363 -7.33 -33.39 -30.89
CA GLN A 363 -6.94 -33.11 -29.52
C GLN A 363 -6.05 -34.21 -28.94
N PHE A 364 -5.09 -33.78 -28.12
CA PHE A 364 -4.20 -34.65 -27.37
C PHE A 364 -3.91 -34.04 -26.02
N GLY A 365 -4.02 -34.82 -24.94
CA GLY A 365 -3.70 -34.32 -23.62
C GLY A 365 -3.45 -35.41 -22.61
N SER A 366 -3.10 -34.98 -21.41
CA SER A 366 -2.91 -35.86 -20.27
C SER A 366 -3.24 -35.13 -18.99
N VAL A 367 -3.67 -35.91 -18.01
CA VAL A 367 -3.78 -35.49 -16.63
C VAL A 367 -2.93 -36.41 -15.79
N GLN A 368 -2.18 -35.83 -14.87
CA GLN A 368 -1.31 -36.55 -13.96
C GLN A 368 -1.40 -35.97 -12.56
N LYS A 369 -1.49 -36.86 -11.58
CA LYS A 369 -1.36 -36.55 -10.18
C LYS A 369 0.13 -36.56 -9.80
N SER A 370 0.61 -35.48 -9.18
CA SER A 370 1.97 -35.37 -8.64
C SER A 370 1.91 -35.39 -7.13
N GLY A 371 2.34 -36.50 -6.52
CA GLY A 371 2.13 -36.75 -5.09
C GLY A 371 0.64 -36.79 -4.73
N ASN A 372 0.28 -36.41 -3.50
CA ASN A 372 -1.13 -36.38 -3.07
C ASN A 372 -1.79 -35.00 -3.11
N ASN A 373 -1.02 -33.94 -3.37
CA ASN A 373 -1.46 -32.55 -3.21
C ASN A 373 -1.64 -31.83 -4.54
N THR A 374 -1.13 -32.38 -5.64
CA THR A 374 -1.08 -31.67 -6.91
C THR A 374 -1.66 -32.52 -8.02
N VAL A 375 -2.44 -31.90 -8.90
CA VAL A 375 -2.92 -32.47 -10.15
C VAL A 375 -2.63 -31.50 -11.27
N VAL A 376 -2.08 -32.02 -12.36
CA VAL A 376 -1.67 -31.26 -13.55
C VAL A 376 -2.40 -31.83 -14.74
N GLN A 377 -2.94 -30.96 -15.57
CA GLN A 377 -3.57 -31.28 -16.85
C GLN A 377 -2.90 -30.46 -17.94
N PHE A 378 -2.46 -31.11 -19.01
CA PHE A 378 -2.03 -30.41 -20.21
C PHE A 378 -2.87 -30.86 -21.40
N HIS A 379 -3.07 -29.95 -22.34
CA HIS A 379 -3.91 -30.21 -23.49
C HIS A 379 -3.39 -29.46 -24.72
N TYR A 380 -3.34 -30.14 -25.86
CA TYR A 380 -3.03 -29.61 -27.17
C TYR A 380 -4.25 -29.82 -28.06
N GLU A 381 -4.76 -28.73 -28.62
CA GLU A 381 -5.99 -28.73 -29.42
C GLU A 381 -5.73 -28.03 -30.75
N TYR A 382 -6.06 -28.70 -31.83
CA TYR A 382 -6.15 -28.14 -33.16
C TYR A 382 -7.62 -28.15 -33.59
N LEU A 383 -8.21 -26.96 -33.71
CA LEU A 383 -9.64 -26.77 -33.88
C LEU A 383 -9.91 -26.03 -35.19
N ASN A 384 -10.57 -26.69 -36.14
CA ASN A 384 -11.05 -26.05 -37.36
C ASN A 384 -12.45 -25.48 -37.12
N LEU A 385 -12.56 -24.15 -37.05
CA LEU A 385 -13.80 -23.47 -36.72
C LEU A 385 -14.63 -23.19 -37.97
N LEU A 386 -15.88 -23.67 -37.96
CA LEU A 386 -16.81 -23.62 -39.08
C LEU A 386 -17.68 -22.34 -39.06
N ALA A 387 -17.88 -21.69 -40.21
CA ALA A 387 -18.90 -20.65 -40.42
C ALA A 387 -20.27 -21.26 -40.75
N THR A 388 -20.26 -22.32 -41.56
CA THR A 388 -21.41 -23.11 -42.00
C THR A 388 -21.01 -24.58 -42.00
N LYS A 389 -21.94 -25.52 -42.27
CA LYS A 389 -21.73 -26.97 -42.10
C LYS A 389 -20.40 -27.50 -42.66
N ASP A 390 -19.87 -26.93 -43.73
CA ASP A 390 -18.65 -27.43 -44.39
C ASP A 390 -17.57 -26.36 -44.66
N VAL A 391 -17.77 -25.12 -44.21
CA VAL A 391 -16.82 -24.02 -44.50
C VAL A 391 -16.04 -23.66 -43.23
N VAL A 392 -14.77 -24.05 -43.21
CA VAL A 392 -13.83 -23.64 -42.17
C VAL A 392 -13.42 -22.19 -42.41
N VAL A 393 -13.54 -21.34 -41.39
CA VAL A 393 -13.17 -19.91 -41.46
C VAL A 393 -11.73 -19.72 -41.02
N PHE A 394 -11.35 -20.35 -39.92
CA PHE A 394 -10.02 -20.27 -39.35
C PHE A 394 -9.73 -21.51 -38.51
N SER A 395 -8.44 -21.77 -38.31
CA SER A 395 -7.96 -22.83 -37.45
C SER A 395 -7.32 -22.24 -36.19
N LEU A 396 -7.67 -22.78 -35.04
CA LEU A 396 -7.11 -22.40 -33.74
C LEU A 396 -6.24 -23.53 -33.23
N PHE A 397 -4.96 -23.25 -32.97
CA PHE A 397 -4.11 -24.14 -32.18
C PHE A 397 -4.00 -23.58 -30.78
N ARG A 398 -4.38 -24.40 -29.79
CA ARG A 398 -4.42 -24.02 -28.38
C ARG A 398 -3.65 -25.04 -27.56
N ILE A 399 -2.72 -24.56 -26.76
CA ILE A 399 -1.98 -25.35 -25.77
C ILE A 399 -2.43 -24.84 -24.41
N SER A 400 -2.85 -25.74 -23.53
CA SER A 400 -3.23 -25.41 -22.16
C SER A 400 -2.43 -26.21 -21.16
N LEU A 401 -2.12 -25.57 -20.04
CA LEU A 401 -1.48 -26.17 -18.88
C LEU A 401 -2.22 -25.70 -17.63
N VAL A 402 -2.87 -26.61 -16.93
CA VAL A 402 -3.56 -26.37 -15.67
C VAL A 402 -2.86 -27.14 -14.57
N ASN A 403 -2.49 -26.47 -13.49
CA ASN A 403 -1.88 -27.09 -12.31
C ASN A 403 -2.64 -26.62 -11.07
N ILE A 404 -3.24 -27.55 -10.34
CA ILE A 404 -3.95 -27.29 -9.10
C ILE A 404 -3.18 -27.95 -7.97
N THR A 405 -2.78 -27.17 -6.97
CA THR A 405 -2.05 -27.63 -5.79
C THR A 405 -2.79 -27.27 -4.51
N LEU A 406 -2.98 -28.25 -3.62
CA LEU A 406 -3.47 -28.06 -2.27
C LEU A 406 -2.37 -27.46 -1.40
N ILE A 407 -2.61 -26.25 -0.89
CA ILE A 407 -1.65 -25.49 -0.07
C ILE A 407 -1.90 -25.75 1.42
N ARG A 408 -3.17 -25.72 1.83
CA ARG A 408 -3.54 -25.69 3.26
C ARG A 408 -4.89 -26.34 3.50
N SER A 409 -5.00 -27.07 4.61
CA SER A 409 -6.28 -27.53 5.15
C SER A 409 -6.47 -26.96 6.55
N ASP A 410 -7.60 -26.31 6.80
CA ASP A 410 -7.96 -25.68 8.07
C ASP A 410 -9.30 -26.21 8.60
N THR A 411 -9.50 -26.04 9.91
CA THR A 411 -10.79 -26.27 10.56
C THR A 411 -11.34 -24.95 11.08
N LEU A 412 -12.51 -24.55 10.58
CA LEU A 412 -13.21 -23.35 11.00
C LEU A 412 -13.84 -23.54 12.39
N PRO A 413 -13.96 -22.46 13.20
CA PRO A 413 -14.63 -22.52 14.49
C PRO A 413 -16.10 -22.99 14.37
N GLU A 414 -16.81 -22.47 13.37
CA GLU A 414 -18.19 -22.83 13.04
C GLU A 414 -18.28 -23.40 11.62
N PRO A 415 -19.25 -24.29 11.34
CA PRO A 415 -19.51 -24.74 9.99
C PRO A 415 -20.02 -23.59 9.13
N VAL A 416 -19.70 -23.62 7.83
CA VAL A 416 -20.29 -22.69 6.86
C VAL A 416 -21.81 -22.86 6.84
N LYS A 417 -22.54 -21.75 6.85
CA LYS A 417 -23.99 -21.70 6.80
C LYS A 417 -24.44 -21.16 5.43
N PRO A 418 -25.58 -21.63 4.91
CA PRO A 418 -26.13 -21.08 3.67
C PRO A 418 -26.45 -19.60 3.85
N LEU A 419 -26.14 -18.77 2.84
CA LEU A 419 -26.56 -17.36 2.83
C LEU A 419 -28.08 -17.24 2.65
N GLU A 420 -28.63 -17.99 1.69
CA GLU A 420 -30.06 -18.10 1.40
C GLU A 420 -30.41 -19.58 1.19
N ALA A 421 -31.59 -20.00 1.64
CA ALA A 421 -32.04 -21.37 1.46
C ALA A 421 -32.54 -21.59 0.02
N CYS A 422 -32.28 -22.79 -0.51
CA CYS A 422 -32.78 -23.22 -1.82
C CYS A 422 -33.54 -24.56 -1.69
N ASP A 423 -34.55 -24.76 -2.54
CA ASP A 423 -35.30 -26.02 -2.65
C ASP A 423 -34.56 -27.11 -3.46
N HIS A 424 -33.33 -26.81 -3.88
CA HIS A 424 -32.46 -27.69 -4.68
C HIS A 424 -31.11 -27.87 -3.99
N TYR A 425 -30.19 -28.63 -4.59
CA TYR A 425 -28.81 -28.66 -4.18
C TYR A 425 -28.14 -27.30 -4.41
N TYR A 426 -27.32 -26.86 -3.46
CA TYR A 426 -26.76 -25.51 -3.51
C TYR A 426 -25.49 -25.36 -2.68
N HIS A 427 -24.73 -24.32 -3.00
CA HIS A 427 -23.53 -23.90 -2.28
C HIS A 427 -23.44 -22.37 -2.27
N ASN A 428 -22.67 -21.82 -1.35
CA ASN A 428 -22.35 -20.40 -1.29
C ASN A 428 -21.29 -20.06 -2.33
N ARG A 429 -21.47 -18.95 -3.04
CA ARG A 429 -20.46 -18.36 -3.91
C ARG A 429 -19.84 -17.15 -3.23
N ALA A 430 -18.52 -17.15 -3.17
CA ALA A 430 -17.72 -16.08 -2.60
C ALA A 430 -16.61 -15.63 -3.56
N THR A 431 -16.27 -14.35 -3.46
CA THR A 431 -15.09 -13.77 -4.11
C THR A 431 -14.38 -12.87 -3.11
N GLY A 432 -13.04 -12.91 -3.11
CA GLY A 432 -12.24 -12.08 -2.20
C GLY A 432 -12.57 -12.29 -0.72
N GLY A 433 -12.98 -13.50 -0.31
CA GLY A 433 -13.35 -13.80 1.08
C GLY A 433 -14.76 -13.38 1.48
N LYS A 434 -15.59 -12.91 0.55
CA LYS A 434 -16.95 -12.44 0.83
C LYS A 434 -17.98 -13.23 0.05
N VAL A 435 -18.92 -13.83 0.78
CA VAL A 435 -20.09 -14.48 0.19
C VAL A 435 -21.00 -13.41 -0.41
N TYR A 436 -21.37 -13.56 -1.67
CA TYR A 436 -22.23 -12.62 -2.38
C TYR A 436 -23.54 -13.27 -2.86
N GLY A 437 -23.64 -14.59 -2.90
CA GLY A 437 -24.84 -15.29 -3.33
C GLY A 437 -24.80 -16.78 -3.09
N THR A 438 -25.92 -17.45 -3.37
CA THR A 438 -26.04 -18.92 -3.39
C THR A 438 -26.31 -19.42 -4.80
N SER A 439 -25.71 -20.54 -5.16
CA SER A 439 -26.02 -21.23 -6.41
C SER A 439 -27.20 -22.15 -6.20
N CYS A 440 -28.43 -21.63 -6.30
CA CYS A 440 -29.62 -22.49 -6.33
C CYS A 440 -29.68 -23.19 -7.70
N TYR A 441 -29.27 -24.45 -7.75
CA TYR A 441 -29.11 -25.19 -9.00
C TYR A 441 -30.45 -25.79 -9.46
N GLU A 442 -31.11 -25.23 -10.49
CA GLU A 442 -32.27 -25.85 -11.14
C GLU A 442 -31.82 -26.85 -12.22
N GLN A 443 -31.39 -28.05 -11.82
CA GLN A 443 -31.27 -29.16 -12.78
C GLN A 443 -32.54 -30.01 -12.79
N GLY A 444 -33.35 -29.82 -13.83
CA GLY A 444 -34.38 -30.75 -14.28
C GLY A 444 -35.60 -30.90 -13.36
N LYS A 445 -36.62 -31.60 -13.86
CA LYS A 445 -37.84 -31.99 -13.10
C LYS A 445 -37.57 -33.10 -12.08
N THR A 446 -36.39 -33.11 -11.47
CA THR A 446 -35.98 -34.12 -10.50
C THR A 446 -36.51 -33.78 -9.12
N ASN A 447 -37.04 -34.80 -8.45
CA ASN A 447 -37.92 -34.73 -7.28
C ASN A 447 -37.42 -33.79 -6.18
N LYS A 448 -38.30 -32.92 -5.66
CA LYS A 448 -38.03 -31.87 -4.64
C LYS A 448 -37.58 -32.38 -3.25
N THR A 449 -37.30 -33.67 -3.11
CA THR A 449 -37.10 -34.35 -1.81
C THR A 449 -35.63 -34.46 -1.37
N GLY A 450 -34.68 -33.85 -2.10
CA GLY A 450 -33.24 -34.02 -1.87
C GLY A 450 -32.43 -32.74 -1.59
N ALA A 451 -33.06 -31.58 -1.45
CA ALA A 451 -32.37 -30.29 -1.27
C ALA A 451 -31.34 -30.31 -0.13
N ARG A 452 -30.07 -30.04 -0.45
CA ARG A 452 -28.96 -30.05 0.52
C ARG A 452 -27.98 -28.93 0.22
N PHE A 453 -27.56 -28.25 1.29
CA PHE A 453 -26.43 -27.33 1.25
C PHE A 453 -25.12 -28.12 1.30
N PHE A 454 -24.27 -27.93 0.29
CA PHE A 454 -22.98 -28.61 0.24
C PHE A 454 -21.89 -27.87 1.01
N GLY A 455 -21.76 -26.56 0.78
CA GLY A 455 -20.63 -25.81 1.29
C GLY A 455 -20.43 -24.47 0.62
N GLN A 456 -19.19 -24.01 0.56
CA GLN A 456 -18.80 -22.71 0.01
C GLN A 456 -17.60 -22.84 -0.92
N ILE A 457 -17.68 -22.16 -2.06
CA ILE A 457 -16.58 -21.97 -3.01
C ILE A 457 -16.21 -20.48 -3.00
N ASP A 458 -14.94 -20.17 -2.80
CA ASP A 458 -14.42 -18.80 -2.77
C ASP A 458 -13.24 -18.63 -3.72
N SER A 459 -13.39 -17.78 -4.74
CA SER A 459 -12.25 -17.30 -5.53
C SER A 459 -11.61 -16.14 -4.77
N SER A 460 -10.64 -16.45 -3.91
CA SER A 460 -10.06 -15.49 -2.98
C SER A 460 -9.16 -14.46 -3.67
N SER A 461 -8.28 -14.84 -4.60
CA SER A 461 -7.35 -13.92 -5.25
C SER A 461 -6.97 -14.43 -6.63
N VAL A 462 -6.97 -13.57 -7.64
CA VAL A 462 -6.70 -13.93 -9.04
C VAL A 462 -5.73 -12.92 -9.64
N LEU A 463 -4.66 -13.42 -10.24
CA LEU A 463 -3.76 -12.67 -11.10
C LEU A 463 -3.92 -13.19 -12.53
N VAL A 464 -4.25 -12.29 -13.46
CA VAL A 464 -4.30 -12.59 -14.89
C VAL A 464 -3.20 -11.81 -15.60
N ILE A 465 -2.38 -12.52 -16.35
CA ILE A 465 -1.27 -11.99 -17.15
C ILE A 465 -1.63 -12.22 -18.62
N GLY A 466 -1.85 -11.14 -19.36
CA GLY A 466 -2.03 -11.13 -20.82
C GLY A 466 -1.04 -10.16 -21.46
N GLY A 467 -0.88 -10.23 -22.79
CA GLY A 467 0.00 -9.33 -23.56
C GLY A 467 1.50 -9.57 -23.37
N THR A 468 1.99 -9.77 -22.14
CA THR A 468 3.40 -10.10 -21.85
C THR A 468 3.81 -11.41 -22.52
N LEU A 469 2.88 -12.38 -22.54
CA LEU A 469 3.14 -13.75 -22.97
C LEU A 469 2.99 -13.96 -24.48
N GLY A 470 2.47 -12.97 -25.22
CA GLY A 470 2.15 -13.08 -26.65
C GLY A 470 0.77 -12.50 -26.95
N ASP A 471 0.44 -12.34 -28.24
CA ASP A 471 -0.89 -11.87 -28.65
C ASP A 471 -1.88 -12.99 -29.01
N GLY A 472 -1.36 -14.21 -29.18
CA GLY A 472 -2.03 -15.44 -29.61
C GLY A 472 -2.93 -15.39 -30.85
N SER A 473 -3.05 -14.22 -31.48
CA SER A 473 -4.00 -13.91 -32.56
C SER A 473 -3.39 -14.05 -33.94
N THR A 474 -2.10 -14.36 -34.00
CA THR A 474 -1.32 -14.42 -35.22
C THR A 474 -0.90 -15.85 -35.53
N ASN A 475 -0.55 -16.04 -36.80
CA ASN A 475 0.01 -17.27 -37.31
C ASN A 475 1.54 -17.38 -37.10
N VAL A 476 2.16 -16.44 -36.40
CA VAL A 476 3.61 -16.42 -36.20
C VAL A 476 3.92 -16.92 -34.79
N SER A 477 4.62 -18.05 -34.66
CA SER A 477 4.90 -18.69 -33.37
C SER A 477 5.63 -17.78 -32.36
N SER A 478 6.51 -16.88 -32.84
CA SER A 478 7.24 -15.92 -32.01
C SER A 478 6.40 -14.75 -31.50
N VAL A 479 5.25 -14.48 -32.13
CA VAL A 479 4.30 -13.44 -31.73
C VAL A 479 3.16 -14.06 -30.89
N ALA A 480 2.71 -15.25 -31.28
CA ALA A 480 1.74 -16.05 -30.55
C ALA A 480 2.21 -16.39 -29.12
N LEU A 481 3.50 -16.75 -28.98
CA LEU A 481 4.18 -16.89 -27.69
C LEU A 481 5.43 -16.02 -27.69
N ASN A 482 5.50 -15.05 -26.78
CA ASN A 482 6.70 -14.27 -26.53
C ASN A 482 7.65 -15.03 -25.61
N GLN A 483 8.79 -15.46 -26.15
CA GLN A 483 9.76 -16.29 -25.41
C GLN A 483 10.26 -15.61 -24.13
N ARG A 484 10.62 -14.32 -24.20
CA ARG A 484 11.15 -13.57 -23.05
C ARG A 484 10.10 -13.41 -21.95
N GLY A 485 8.84 -13.20 -22.35
CA GLY A 485 7.72 -13.12 -21.41
C GLY A 485 7.44 -14.44 -20.72
N PHE A 486 7.49 -15.54 -21.46
CA PHE A 486 7.33 -16.88 -20.91
C PHE A 486 8.46 -17.26 -19.95
N GLU A 487 9.72 -17.01 -20.33
CA GLU A 487 10.90 -17.20 -19.47
C GLU A 487 10.80 -16.37 -18.19
N TRP A 488 10.43 -15.10 -18.30
CA TRP A 488 10.24 -14.22 -17.15
C TRP A 488 9.16 -14.76 -16.20
N ALA A 489 8.02 -15.19 -16.74
CA ALA A 489 6.89 -15.68 -15.95
C ALA A 489 7.25 -16.98 -15.20
N ALA A 490 8.01 -17.85 -15.84
CA ALA A 490 8.49 -19.08 -15.20
C ALA A 490 9.56 -18.81 -14.13
N ASN A 491 10.56 -17.95 -14.43
CA ASN A 491 11.60 -17.57 -13.48
C ASN A 491 11.02 -16.85 -12.24
N ASN A 492 9.88 -16.16 -12.40
CA ASN A 492 9.17 -15.49 -11.32
C ASN A 492 7.95 -16.25 -10.80
N SER A 493 7.73 -17.52 -11.18
CA SER A 493 6.49 -18.22 -10.82
C SER A 493 6.27 -18.26 -9.31
N GLU A 494 7.28 -18.64 -8.53
CA GLU A 494 7.19 -18.72 -7.06
C GLU A 494 6.88 -17.35 -6.44
N LYS A 495 7.51 -16.28 -6.94
CA LYS A 495 7.25 -14.91 -6.50
C LYS A 495 5.81 -14.51 -6.77
N LEU A 496 5.29 -14.79 -7.97
CA LEU A 496 3.91 -14.51 -8.35
C LEU A 496 2.92 -15.34 -7.52
N ASP A 497 3.22 -16.62 -7.30
CA ASP A 497 2.43 -17.51 -6.45
C ASP A 497 2.33 -16.97 -5.02
N ASN A 498 3.47 -16.58 -4.45
CA ASN A 498 3.55 -15.98 -3.12
C ASN A 498 2.80 -14.64 -3.01
N LEU A 499 2.80 -13.81 -4.06
CA LEU A 499 2.01 -12.58 -4.10
C LEU A 499 0.50 -12.87 -4.15
N VAL A 500 0.07 -13.81 -4.98
CA VAL A 500 -1.34 -14.22 -5.10
C VAL A 500 -1.83 -14.81 -3.77
N LEU A 501 -1.04 -15.69 -3.15
CA LEU A 501 -1.30 -16.27 -1.84
C LEU A 501 -1.33 -15.20 -0.75
N SER A 502 -0.37 -14.28 -0.71
CA SER A 502 -0.34 -13.18 0.26
C SER A 502 -1.64 -12.39 0.21
N ARG A 503 -2.06 -12.01 -1.00
CA ARG A 503 -3.29 -11.26 -1.23
C ARG A 503 -4.52 -12.06 -0.78
N GLY A 504 -4.64 -13.32 -1.19
CA GLY A 504 -5.79 -14.15 -0.83
C GLY A 504 -5.85 -14.50 0.65
N TYR A 505 -4.72 -14.67 1.33
CA TYR A 505 -4.69 -14.90 2.78
C TYR A 505 -5.15 -13.67 3.57
N ILE A 506 -4.78 -12.47 3.13
CA ILE A 506 -5.27 -11.22 3.72
C ILE A 506 -6.79 -11.10 3.58
N MET A 507 -7.35 -11.48 2.43
CA MET A 507 -8.77 -11.24 2.14
C MET A 507 -9.70 -12.36 2.65
N ALA A 508 -9.30 -13.63 2.55
CA ALA A 508 -10.18 -14.78 2.76
C ALA A 508 -9.81 -15.72 3.92
N ILE A 509 -8.53 -15.76 4.33
CA ILE A 509 -8.05 -16.72 5.35
C ILE A 509 -7.84 -16.04 6.69
N ASN A 510 -6.70 -15.35 6.84
CA ASN A 510 -6.30 -14.65 8.04
C ASN A 510 -5.13 -13.69 7.71
N PRO A 511 -5.33 -12.36 7.82
CA PRO A 511 -4.26 -11.37 7.65
C PRO A 511 -3.06 -11.55 8.60
N GLY A 512 -3.23 -12.25 9.73
CA GLY A 512 -2.14 -12.50 10.68
C GLY A 512 -1.04 -13.40 10.14
N LEU A 513 -1.29 -14.14 9.05
CA LEU A 513 -0.36 -15.10 8.44
C LEU A 513 0.53 -14.47 7.36
N VAL A 514 0.37 -13.17 7.07
CA VAL A 514 1.07 -12.49 5.98
C VAL A 514 1.92 -11.34 6.52
N THR A 515 3.15 -11.25 6.03
CA THR A 515 4.06 -10.15 6.36
C THR A 515 4.03 -9.08 5.26
N LEU A 516 3.88 -7.83 5.67
CA LEU A 516 3.91 -6.64 4.80
C LEU A 516 5.13 -5.79 5.14
N GLU A 517 5.76 -5.20 4.12
CA GLU A 517 6.74 -4.14 4.31
C GLU A 517 6.01 -2.81 4.29
N THR A 518 6.03 -2.07 5.40
CA THR A 518 5.45 -0.71 5.46
C THR A 518 6.56 0.32 5.40
N SER A 519 6.37 1.37 4.61
CA SER A 519 7.24 2.53 4.60
C SER A 519 6.55 3.66 5.36
N LYS A 520 7.20 4.14 6.43
CA LYS A 520 6.80 5.39 7.09
C LYS A 520 7.89 6.42 6.86
N VAL A 521 7.50 7.54 6.27
CA VAL A 521 8.35 8.71 6.23
C VAL A 521 8.48 9.23 7.66
N GLN A 522 9.70 9.46 8.12
CA GLN A 522 10.00 10.10 9.40
C GLN A 522 10.89 11.31 9.16
N ALA A 523 10.69 12.35 9.97
CA ALA A 523 11.56 13.52 9.93
C ALA A 523 12.97 13.11 10.40
N ALA A 524 13.96 13.34 9.55
CA ALA A 524 15.36 13.13 9.90
C ALA A 524 15.87 14.40 10.57
N MET A 525 16.59 14.26 11.69
CA MET A 525 17.30 15.35 12.33
C MET A 525 18.74 14.88 12.54
N SER A 526 19.70 15.62 11.98
CA SER A 526 21.10 15.26 12.11
C SER A 526 21.58 15.47 13.56
N PRO A 527 22.57 14.69 14.05
CA PRO A 527 23.17 14.95 15.36
C PRO A 527 23.70 16.38 15.52
N LEU A 528 24.20 16.98 14.43
CA LEU A 528 24.64 18.37 14.38
C LEU A 528 23.47 19.35 14.59
N GLN A 529 22.32 19.14 13.95
CA GLN A 529 21.13 19.98 14.16
C GLN A 529 20.62 19.87 15.60
N VAL A 530 20.64 18.69 16.21
CA VAL A 530 20.28 18.51 17.62
C VAL A 530 21.21 19.31 18.53
N LEU A 531 22.52 19.25 18.27
CA LEU A 531 23.51 20.03 19.02
C LEU A 531 23.29 21.54 18.86
N LEU A 532 23.03 22.01 17.63
CA LEU A 532 22.77 23.41 17.33
C LEU A 532 21.45 23.92 17.92
N VAL A 533 20.43 23.08 18.12
CA VAL A 533 19.22 23.48 18.85
C VAL A 533 19.48 23.63 20.35
N ILE A 534 20.30 22.74 20.94
CA ILE A 534 20.55 22.69 22.38
C ILE A 534 21.53 23.79 22.83
N LEU A 535 22.57 24.07 22.05
CA LEU A 535 23.63 25.03 22.39
C LEU A 535 23.10 26.43 22.76
N PRO A 536 22.22 27.07 21.97
CA PRO A 536 21.65 28.37 22.31
C PRO A 536 20.82 28.37 23.59
N ILE A 537 20.13 27.26 23.89
CA ILE A 537 19.34 27.12 25.12
C ILE A 537 20.26 27.10 26.34
N ILE A 538 21.33 26.29 26.29
CA ILE A 538 22.34 26.23 27.34
C ILE A 538 23.04 27.58 27.50
N PHE A 539 23.44 28.20 26.39
CA PHE A 539 24.08 29.52 26.39
C PHE A 539 23.18 30.59 27.02
N CYS A 540 21.91 30.65 26.63
CA CYS A 540 20.95 31.58 27.20
C CYS A 540 20.81 31.37 28.72
N ALA A 541 20.65 30.12 29.16
CA ALA A 541 20.53 29.80 30.60
C ALA A 541 21.78 30.20 31.38
N ALA A 542 22.97 29.85 30.88
CA ALA A 542 24.25 30.17 31.54
C ALA A 542 24.47 31.67 31.69
N VAL A 543 24.28 32.43 30.60
CA VAL A 543 24.45 33.89 30.62
C VAL A 543 23.41 34.57 31.50
N TRP A 544 22.17 34.07 31.50
CA TRP A 544 21.13 34.60 32.38
C TRP A 544 21.48 34.38 33.86
N VAL A 545 21.94 33.18 34.22
CA VAL A 545 22.39 32.87 35.60
C VAL A 545 23.57 33.73 36.01
N TRP A 546 24.57 33.91 35.14
CA TRP A 546 25.71 34.79 35.43
C TRP A 546 25.30 36.23 35.65
N LEU A 547 24.37 36.74 34.84
CA LEU A 547 23.90 38.11 34.96
C LEU A 547 23.07 38.31 36.24
N TRP A 548 22.35 37.29 36.70
CA TRP A 548 21.63 37.35 37.97
C TRP A 548 22.55 37.33 39.20
N LEU A 549 23.69 36.64 39.12
CA LEU A 549 24.61 36.47 40.25
C LEU A 549 25.70 37.55 40.37
N LEU A 550 26.13 38.14 39.25
CA LEU A 550 27.39 38.91 39.19
C LEU A 550 27.23 40.40 38.85
N VAL A 551 26.02 40.87 38.52
CA VAL A 551 25.81 42.18 37.91
C VAL A 551 24.78 42.99 38.70
N ASP A 552 25.02 44.29 38.84
CA ASP A 552 24.10 45.21 39.51
C ASP A 552 22.68 45.13 38.89
N PRO A 553 21.61 45.21 39.70
CA PRO A 553 20.23 45.07 39.23
C PRO A 553 19.87 46.04 38.09
N HIS A 554 20.53 47.19 38.01
CA HIS A 554 20.32 48.18 36.95
C HIS A 554 20.64 47.68 35.53
N TYR A 555 21.58 46.75 35.36
CA TYR A 555 21.93 46.17 34.06
C TYR A 555 21.15 44.88 33.75
N SER A 556 20.38 44.37 34.72
CA SER A 556 19.60 43.14 34.57
C SER A 556 18.12 43.37 34.27
N ASN A 557 17.62 44.59 34.53
CA ASN A 557 16.22 44.98 34.45
C ASN A 557 15.94 46.06 33.38
N SER A 558 14.71 46.12 32.87
CA SER A 558 14.33 47.03 31.77
C SER A 558 14.50 48.52 32.10
N LEU A 559 14.55 49.38 31.06
CA LEU A 559 14.56 50.85 31.23
C LEU A 559 13.40 51.32 32.11
N LEU A 560 12.21 50.77 31.93
CA LEU A 560 11.04 51.13 32.74
C LEU A 560 11.20 50.72 34.21
N ALA A 561 11.77 49.54 34.48
CA ALA A 561 12.05 49.10 35.84
C ALA A 561 13.12 49.99 36.51
N ASN A 562 14.15 50.39 35.76
CA ASN A 562 15.14 51.35 36.19
C ASN A 562 14.52 52.72 36.48
N LEU A 563 13.67 53.22 35.60
CA LEU A 563 12.97 54.49 35.75
C LEU A 563 12.08 54.45 37.00
N TYR A 564 11.27 53.40 37.15
CA TYR A 564 10.37 53.21 38.29
C TYR A 564 11.13 53.18 39.63
N ALA A 565 12.23 52.43 39.71
CA ALA A 565 13.05 52.34 40.92
C ALA A 565 13.82 53.63 41.26
N THR A 566 14.13 54.46 40.25
CA THR A 566 14.93 55.68 40.45
C THR A 566 14.11 56.97 40.58
N THR A 567 12.81 56.95 40.27
CA THR A 567 11.96 58.16 40.21
C THR A 567 10.90 58.27 41.30
N ASN A 568 10.91 57.35 42.28
CA ASN A 568 10.17 57.44 43.54
C ASN A 568 8.67 57.81 43.37
N ILE A 569 7.96 57.00 42.58
CA ILE A 569 6.56 57.26 42.26
C ILE A 569 5.68 56.95 43.49
N GLY A 570 4.98 57.98 44.00
CA GLY A 570 3.85 57.84 44.93
C GLY A 570 4.19 57.44 46.37
N ASP A 571 5.29 57.93 46.96
CA ASP A 571 5.70 57.64 48.35
C ASP A 571 5.87 56.13 48.64
N THR A 572 6.04 55.32 47.60
CA THR A 572 6.43 53.93 47.77
C THR A 572 7.94 53.87 47.94
N ASP A 573 8.38 53.56 49.16
CA ASP A 573 9.78 53.33 49.56
C ASP A 573 10.32 52.08 48.82
N THR A 574 10.38 52.19 47.50
CA THR A 574 10.83 51.15 46.59
C THR A 574 12.34 51.22 46.60
N SER A 575 12.95 50.20 47.22
CA SER A 575 14.40 50.06 47.33
C SER A 575 15.11 50.41 46.03
N ALA A 576 16.28 51.05 46.14
CA ALA A 576 17.11 51.52 45.04
C ALA A 576 17.40 50.46 43.94
N ASP A 577 17.23 49.18 44.24
CA ASP A 577 17.43 48.07 43.32
C ASP A 577 16.18 47.80 42.43
N PRO A 578 16.28 47.97 41.10
CA PRO A 578 15.18 47.64 40.18
C PRO A 578 14.88 46.13 40.14
N GLY A 579 13.62 45.79 39.87
CA GLY A 579 13.14 44.42 39.69
C GLY A 579 12.04 44.32 38.63
N TYR A 580 11.60 43.10 38.32
CA TYR A 580 10.51 42.87 37.38
C TYR A 580 9.18 43.43 37.90
N ILE A 581 8.58 44.35 37.14
CA ILE A 581 7.31 45.01 37.50
C ILE A 581 6.14 44.03 37.28
N HIS A 582 5.45 43.65 38.36
CA HIS A 582 4.30 42.74 38.29
C HIS A 582 2.97 43.44 37.96
N LYS A 583 2.85 44.74 38.24
CA LYS A 583 1.69 45.58 37.89
C LYS A 583 2.19 46.82 37.17
N MET A 584 1.94 46.89 35.87
CA MET A 584 2.38 48.00 35.02
C MET A 584 1.64 49.29 35.41
N PRO A 585 2.34 50.39 35.69
CA PRO A 585 1.67 51.69 35.87
C PRO A 585 1.25 52.26 34.50
N ASP A 586 0.06 52.86 34.42
CA ASP A 586 -0.38 53.60 33.24
C ASP A 586 0.40 54.91 33.15
N ILE A 587 1.17 55.09 32.07
CA ILE A 587 1.97 56.30 31.83
C ILE A 587 1.29 57.15 30.76
N GLY A 588 0.82 58.33 31.18
CA GLY A 588 0.28 59.37 30.31
C GLY A 588 1.27 60.50 30.08
N PHE A 589 1.02 61.30 29.04
CA PHE A 589 1.72 62.56 28.83
C PHE A 589 0.91 63.71 29.43
N VAL A 590 1.55 64.50 30.29
CA VAL A 590 0.96 65.70 30.89
C VAL A 590 1.83 66.90 30.49
N THR A 591 1.22 67.94 29.93
CA THR A 591 1.89 69.21 29.65
C THR A 591 1.80 70.12 30.85
N ASN A 592 2.95 70.49 31.42
CA ASN A 592 3.04 71.47 32.50
C ASN A 592 4.12 72.50 32.15
N ASP A 593 3.79 73.79 32.20
CA ASP A 593 4.67 74.92 31.82
C ASP A 593 5.37 74.77 30.45
N GLY A 594 4.62 74.32 29.43
CA GLY A 594 5.14 74.14 28.07
C GLY A 594 6.11 72.98 27.88
N LYS A 595 6.36 72.16 28.93
CA LYS A 595 7.16 70.94 28.86
C LYS A 595 6.24 69.71 28.95
N VAL A 596 6.46 68.74 28.06
CA VAL A 596 5.77 67.44 28.10
C VAL A 596 6.46 66.58 29.15
N GLN A 597 5.72 66.15 30.16
CA GLN A 597 6.19 65.30 31.25
C GLN A 597 5.48 63.94 31.18
N MET A 598 6.19 62.86 31.52
CA MET A 598 5.57 61.56 31.73
C MET A 598 4.96 61.54 33.13
N ALA A 599 3.72 61.09 33.26
CA ALA A 599 3.02 61.00 34.54
C ALA A 599 2.27 59.67 34.66
N THR A 600 2.19 59.15 35.87
CA THR A 600 1.31 58.04 36.24
C THR A 600 0.05 58.58 36.95
N SER A 601 -0.92 57.70 37.21
CA SER A 601 -2.09 58.03 38.05
C SER A 601 -1.76 58.45 39.48
N THR A 602 -0.50 58.25 39.91
CA THR A 602 -0.02 58.46 41.28
C THR A 602 1.11 59.51 41.39
N GLY A 603 1.59 60.10 40.28
CA GLY A 603 2.66 61.11 40.31
C GLY A 603 3.26 61.44 38.95
N VAL A 604 4.21 62.37 38.91
CA VAL A 604 4.95 62.76 37.69
C VAL A 604 6.38 62.26 37.81
N PHE A 605 6.97 61.78 36.71
CA PHE A 605 8.40 61.47 36.65
C PHE A 605 9.20 62.78 36.71
N ILE A 606 9.61 63.20 37.91
CA ILE A 606 10.39 64.42 38.13
C ILE A 606 11.86 64.05 38.29
N HIS A 607 12.73 64.63 37.46
CA HIS A 607 14.17 64.54 37.66
C HIS A 607 14.53 65.35 38.91
N SER A 608 15.11 64.73 39.93
CA SER A 608 15.57 65.48 41.09
C SER A 608 16.67 66.45 40.65
N HIS A 609 16.40 67.75 40.80
CA HIS A 609 17.42 68.79 40.76
C HIS A 609 17.65 69.18 42.21
N SER A 610 18.78 68.79 42.79
CA SER A 610 19.15 69.25 44.12
C SER A 610 19.68 70.68 44.01
N GLU A 611 18.88 71.67 44.40
CA GLU A 611 19.42 72.92 44.92
C GLU A 611 18.96 73.09 46.37
N THR A 612 19.96 73.09 47.24
CA THR A 612 19.89 73.54 48.62
C THR A 612 19.56 75.04 48.69
N VAL A 613 18.63 75.42 49.59
CA VAL A 613 18.66 76.59 50.52
C VAL A 613 17.26 77.21 50.70
N GLY A 614 16.83 77.33 51.97
CA GLY A 614 16.03 78.47 52.44
C GLY A 614 14.57 78.19 52.87
N LYS A 615 14.34 78.15 54.19
CA LYS A 615 12.99 78.22 54.79
C LYS A 615 12.27 79.52 54.43
N VAL A 616 11.00 79.44 54.00
CA VAL A 616 9.95 80.43 54.33
C VAL A 616 8.60 79.71 54.43
N ASN A 617 7.90 79.88 55.56
CA ASN A 617 6.49 79.50 55.74
C ASN A 617 5.58 80.51 55.05
N MET A 618 4.50 80.07 54.39
CA MET A 618 3.16 80.64 54.58
C MET A 618 2.07 79.80 53.91
N GLU A 619 0.92 79.73 54.61
CA GLU A 619 -0.31 79.00 54.30
C GLU A 619 -1.01 79.49 53.02
N GLN A 620 -1.65 78.59 52.28
CA GLN A 620 -2.99 78.84 51.74
C GLN A 620 -3.74 77.53 51.47
N GLN A 621 -4.86 77.41 52.16
CA GLN A 621 -5.85 76.34 52.11
C GLN A 621 -6.92 76.75 51.08
N GLN A 622 -7.26 75.89 50.11
CA GLN A 622 -8.50 76.04 49.34
C GLN A 622 -9.13 74.69 48.97
N THR A 623 -10.00 74.25 49.88
CA THR A 623 -11.30 73.56 49.73
C THR A 623 -11.64 72.73 48.48
N ASP A 624 -11.96 71.46 48.77
CA ASP A 624 -12.84 70.52 48.07
C ASP A 624 -14.21 71.11 47.68
N PRO A 625 -14.67 71.03 46.42
CA PRO A 625 -16.06 71.22 46.05
C PRO A 625 -16.71 69.87 45.70
N ARG A 626 -17.23 69.15 46.69
CA ARG A 626 -18.15 68.03 46.41
C ARG A 626 -19.50 68.55 45.95
N GLY A 627 -20.05 67.93 44.92
CA GLY A 627 -21.45 68.08 44.53
C GLY A 627 -22.00 66.78 43.92
N VAL A 628 -22.67 66.00 44.77
CA VAL A 628 -23.48 64.81 44.45
C VAL A 628 -24.58 65.15 43.45
N TYR A 629 -24.84 64.29 42.46
CA TYR A 629 -26.19 63.99 41.95
C TYR A 629 -26.21 62.64 41.20
N ALA A 630 -27.11 61.75 41.62
CA ALA A 630 -27.67 60.68 40.79
C ALA A 630 -29.03 61.15 40.23
N PRO A 631 -29.47 60.70 39.04
CA PRO A 631 -30.72 59.92 39.03
C PRO A 631 -30.92 58.85 37.91
N ILE A 632 -31.59 57.75 38.32
CA ILE A 632 -32.74 57.03 37.69
C ILE A 632 -32.53 56.02 36.52
N GLN A 633 -33.30 54.92 36.64
CA GLN A 633 -33.35 53.64 35.91
C GLN A 633 -34.10 53.63 34.55
N ASN A 634 -33.63 52.71 33.69
CA ASN A 634 -34.33 51.76 32.78
C ASN A 634 -35.08 52.27 31.52
N PRO A 635 -35.29 51.42 30.47
CA PRO A 635 -35.26 49.94 30.41
C PRO A 635 -33.92 49.27 30.08
#